data_AF-A0A559M551-F1
#
_entry.id   AF-A0A559M551-F1
#
_cell.length_a   1.000
_cell.length_b   1.000
_cell.length_c   1.000
_cell.angle_alpha   90.00
_cell.angle_beta   90.00
_cell.angle_gamma   90.00
#
_symmetry.space_group_name_H-M   'P 1'
#
loop_
_entity.id
_entity.type
_entity.pdbx_description
1 polymer ?
#
loop_
_entity_poly.entity_id
_entity_poly.type
_entity_poly.pdbx_seq_one_letter_code
_entity_poly.pdbx_strand_id
1 'polypeptide(L)'
;CLCAIFRETRDVDEYLPTIQILLPRVIALQPRIRQAAEQEDAELFKGITRIFAEAGESWVVLIAREPAVFRPLVSAVLECAALDMDRDAIGLTFLFWYELKLYLILERYIEARVQYVDIYAKLVDILLKQLEFPTPDGTNQTDLFDGDREAEEKFREFRHHMGDALKDCCEIMGVTECLSKVLERIKAWMASYASQATATSVPHWQQLEAPLFSMRAMGRMVDKEEDIILPQIMPLIVQIPHHEKLRFATIMVLGRYTEWTANHPEYLESQFQYIVSSFGTDSKEIVRAAAMSMKFFCTDCKHLLGSQVVQLQQFYDQTLDKLPGMSQEELTEGVASVVAVQPPSQTFELLKLYCDPLMARLMVKANAASDEDGKLAVADLVGLITWFIQIVTPYVEPGQENPAVKYCHEIFPILSTILDSFVGFTPICERICRCWRFMIISYRTAMAPLLPQMANKLASGFAASKQGCFLWVTAAILREFSEDREHVDEQTTEAIYAFFEAQATNMLQMMSDLPPTDLPDVIEDFYRLLTDALLYYPYKLIRSALFTPIFQAGISALALEQRDPLIATLHYLRDVIGYGGDNPPSSSNSPNPAEIKQAVQELIISNGEYLVKQIMAGMMITFPSDCFTDGSGALLGLFQLLPQQTANWVDKTVRMLPPGTVREAEIEKLMTGIRDRLALGEDGHRKVRTLLQDFTNIYRRRYVAPRDGLGRLEAERFHFNA
;
A
#
# COMPACT_ATOMS: atom_id res chain seq x y z
N CYS A 1 38.30 -5.92 9.82
CA CYS A 1 38.86 -5.48 11.12
C CYS A 1 38.63 -3.97 11.32
N LEU A 2 39.18 -3.09 10.48
CA LEU A 2 38.96 -1.63 10.59
C LEU A 2 37.48 -1.24 10.65
N CYS A 3 36.62 -1.78 9.78
CA CYS A 3 35.19 -1.49 9.81
C CYS A 3 34.51 -1.85 11.15
N ALA A 4 34.95 -2.94 11.81
CA ALA A 4 34.42 -3.31 13.13
C ALA A 4 34.85 -2.29 14.18
N ILE A 5 36.09 -1.80 14.12
CA ILE A 5 36.57 -0.73 15.00
C ILE A 5 35.74 0.54 14.80
N PHE A 6 35.41 0.92 13.56
CA PHE A 6 34.59 2.10 13.30
C PHE A 6 33.21 2.01 13.96
N ARG A 7 32.55 0.85 13.84
CA ARG A 7 31.23 0.60 14.45
C ARG A 7 31.23 0.71 15.98
N GLU A 8 32.29 0.24 16.65
CA GLU A 8 32.45 0.41 18.10
C GLU A 8 32.68 1.88 18.48
N THR A 9 33.30 2.68 17.60
CA THR A 9 33.51 4.11 17.81
C THR A 9 32.34 5.01 17.36
N ARG A 10 31.14 4.44 17.15
CA ARG A 10 29.96 5.21 16.72
C ARG A 10 29.47 6.21 17.78
N ASP A 11 29.72 5.93 19.06
CA ASP A 11 29.58 6.93 20.12
C ASP A 11 30.77 7.90 20.06
N VAL A 12 30.62 8.91 19.20
CA VAL A 12 31.71 9.83 18.88
C VAL A 12 32.22 10.64 20.07
N ASP A 13 31.36 10.88 21.07
CA ASP A 13 31.71 11.67 22.26
C ASP A 13 32.51 10.82 23.26
N GLU A 14 32.21 9.53 23.39
CA GLU A 14 32.99 8.59 24.21
C GLU A 14 34.36 8.27 23.59
N TYR A 15 34.42 8.11 22.27
CA TYR A 15 35.61 7.59 21.57
C TYR A 15 36.44 8.64 20.82
N LEU A 16 36.22 9.95 21.05
CA LEU A 16 36.90 11.04 20.34
C LEU A 16 38.44 10.90 20.25
N PRO A 17 39.18 10.54 21.34
CA PRO A 17 40.64 10.37 21.26
C PRO A 17 41.07 9.26 20.29
N THR A 18 40.29 8.18 20.23
CA THR A 18 40.54 7.07 19.31
C THR A 18 40.29 7.50 17.87
N ILE A 19 39.21 8.25 17.62
CA ILE A 19 38.88 8.77 16.28
C ILE A 19 39.99 9.71 15.78
N GLN A 20 40.54 10.57 16.64
CA GLN A 20 41.65 11.47 16.29
C GLN A 20 42.94 10.73 15.86
N ILE A 21 43.17 9.52 16.39
CA ILE A 21 44.29 8.66 15.97
C ILE A 21 43.97 7.94 14.64
N LEU A 22 42.73 7.50 14.48
CA LEU A 22 42.29 6.72 13.31
C LEU A 22 42.17 7.60 12.06
N LEU A 23 41.59 8.80 12.16
CA LEU A 23 41.26 9.65 11.02
C LEU A 23 42.46 9.93 10.10
N PRO A 24 43.65 10.39 10.57
CA PRO A 24 44.80 10.61 9.70
C PRO A 24 45.29 9.34 9.01
N ARG A 25 45.17 8.17 9.68
CA ARG A 25 45.58 6.87 9.12
C ARG A 25 44.62 6.40 8.04
N VAL A 26 43.33 6.63 8.21
CA VAL A 26 42.31 6.35 7.19
C VAL A 26 42.54 7.25 5.98
N ILE A 27 42.74 8.55 6.17
CA ILE A 27 43.03 9.51 5.08
C ILE A 27 44.32 9.13 4.33
N ALA A 28 45.34 8.63 5.01
CA ALA A 28 46.59 8.18 4.37
C ALA A 28 46.39 7.03 3.36
N LEU A 29 45.24 6.34 3.39
CA LEU A 29 44.90 5.31 2.41
C LEU A 29 44.31 5.89 1.11
N GLN A 30 43.99 7.18 1.04
CA GLN A 30 43.33 7.79 -0.12
C GLN A 30 44.08 7.55 -1.45
N PRO A 31 45.42 7.61 -1.54
CA PRO A 31 46.13 7.29 -2.78
C PRO A 31 45.88 5.88 -3.32
N ARG A 32 45.47 4.93 -2.46
CA ARG A 32 45.13 3.57 -2.88
C ARG A 32 43.85 3.48 -3.72
N ILE A 33 42.97 4.48 -3.65
CA ILE A 33 41.76 4.53 -4.48
C ILE A 33 42.17 4.59 -5.95
N ARG A 34 43.03 5.56 -6.31
CA ARG A 34 43.55 5.70 -7.69
C ARG A 34 44.37 4.51 -8.11
N GLN A 35 45.23 4.02 -7.22
CA GLN A 35 46.04 2.84 -7.51
C GLN A 35 45.18 1.63 -7.86
N ALA A 36 44.11 1.36 -7.09
CA ALA A 36 43.21 0.25 -7.35
C ALA A 36 42.43 0.42 -8.66
N ALA A 37 41.98 1.64 -8.95
CA ALA A 37 41.28 1.96 -10.20
C ALA A 37 42.19 1.81 -11.44
N GLU A 38 43.42 2.33 -11.39
CA GLU A 38 44.40 2.23 -12.48
C GLU A 38 44.89 0.79 -12.72
N GLN A 39 44.85 -0.05 -11.69
CA GLN A 39 45.22 -1.47 -11.76
C GLN A 39 44.04 -2.39 -12.12
N GLU A 40 42.83 -1.85 -12.28
CA GLU A 40 41.59 -2.61 -12.50
C GLU A 40 41.37 -3.70 -11.43
N ASP A 41 41.80 -3.43 -10.18
CA ASP A 41 41.64 -4.34 -9.04
C ASP A 41 40.32 -4.07 -8.31
N ALA A 42 39.24 -4.71 -8.79
CA ALA A 42 37.89 -4.54 -8.26
C ALA A 42 37.76 -4.95 -6.78
N GLU A 43 38.45 -6.00 -6.32
CA GLU A 43 38.40 -6.42 -4.92
C GLU A 43 39.05 -5.38 -4.00
N LEU A 44 40.24 -4.88 -4.38
CA LEU A 44 40.91 -3.83 -3.63
C LEU A 44 40.10 -2.54 -3.64
N PHE A 45 39.54 -2.15 -4.80
CA PHE A 45 38.73 -0.95 -4.95
C PHE A 45 37.47 -1.00 -4.08
N LYS A 46 36.76 -2.14 -4.07
CA LYS A 46 35.60 -2.36 -3.20
C LYS A 46 36.00 -2.35 -1.73
N GLY A 47 37.12 -2.99 -1.38
CA GLY A 47 37.66 -3.01 -0.03
C GLY A 47 38.01 -1.62 0.50
N ILE A 48 38.67 -0.78 -0.29
CA ILE A 48 39.04 0.58 0.11
C ILE A 48 37.82 1.50 0.18
N THR A 49 36.88 1.38 -0.78
CA THR A 49 35.61 2.13 -0.77
C THR A 49 34.82 1.83 0.50
N ARG A 50 34.73 0.56 0.89
CA ARG A 50 34.07 0.14 2.13
C ARG A 50 34.71 0.75 3.38
N ILE A 51 36.03 0.87 3.42
CA ILE A 51 36.74 1.48 4.56
C ILE A 51 36.34 2.96 4.69
N PHE A 52 36.34 3.71 3.58
CA PHE A 52 35.98 5.12 3.61
C PHE A 52 34.49 5.35 3.90
N ALA A 53 33.60 4.55 3.30
CA ALA A 53 32.16 4.64 3.53
C ALA A 53 31.79 4.33 4.99
N GLU A 54 32.21 3.18 5.54
CA GLU A 54 31.86 2.80 6.92
C GLU A 54 32.51 3.73 7.97
N ALA A 55 33.68 4.32 7.68
CA ALA A 55 34.27 5.36 8.51
C ALA A 55 33.43 6.65 8.48
N GLY A 56 32.95 7.04 7.28
CA GLY A 56 32.06 8.17 7.09
C GLY A 56 30.74 8.01 7.84
N GLU A 57 30.09 6.85 7.73
CA GLU A 57 28.86 6.49 8.44
C GLU A 57 29.05 6.53 9.96
N SER A 58 30.11 5.89 10.46
CA SER A 58 30.35 5.80 11.90
C SER A 58 30.64 7.16 12.55
N TRP A 59 31.26 8.08 11.82
CA TRP A 59 31.67 9.39 12.34
C TRP A 59 30.85 10.56 11.79
N VAL A 60 29.70 10.29 11.17
CA VAL A 60 28.86 11.28 10.47
C VAL A 60 28.50 12.50 11.33
N VAL A 61 28.31 12.30 12.63
CA VAL A 61 28.03 13.38 13.59
C VAL A 61 29.21 14.36 13.67
N LEU A 62 30.45 13.86 13.71
CA LEU A 62 31.66 14.69 13.73
C LEU A 62 31.91 15.35 12.38
N ILE A 63 31.57 14.69 11.28
CA ILE A 63 31.64 15.28 9.93
C ILE A 63 30.76 16.53 9.85
N ALA A 64 29.57 16.49 10.44
CA ALA A 64 28.68 17.65 10.52
C ALA A 64 29.14 18.71 11.54
N ARG A 65 29.75 18.32 12.67
CA ARG A 65 30.23 19.25 13.71
C ARG A 65 31.53 19.97 13.32
N GLU A 66 32.46 19.28 12.64
CA GLU A 66 33.80 19.77 12.29
C GLU A 66 34.11 19.59 10.79
N PRO A 67 33.36 20.30 9.91
CA PRO A 67 33.41 20.06 8.47
C PRO A 67 34.80 20.27 7.86
N ALA A 68 35.58 21.23 8.35
CA ALA A 68 36.92 21.51 7.86
C ALA A 68 37.91 20.36 8.14
N VAL A 69 37.81 19.70 9.30
CA VAL A 69 38.71 18.61 9.72
C VAL A 69 38.38 17.33 8.95
N PHE A 70 37.09 17.05 8.76
CA PHE A 70 36.62 15.82 8.14
C PHE A 70 36.43 15.91 6.62
N ARG A 71 36.54 17.10 6.01
CA ARG A 71 36.44 17.28 4.55
C ARG A 71 37.30 16.30 3.73
N PRO A 72 38.54 15.97 4.09
CA PRO A 72 39.34 15.00 3.34
C PRO A 72 38.70 13.60 3.31
N LEU A 73 38.06 13.17 4.39
CA LEU A 73 37.35 11.90 4.44
C LEU A 73 36.16 11.90 3.48
N VAL A 74 35.32 12.95 3.53
CA VAL A 74 34.19 13.10 2.60
C VAL A 74 34.65 13.17 1.14
N SER A 75 35.78 13.84 0.90
CA SER A 75 36.38 13.95 -0.44
C SER A 75 36.91 12.60 -0.94
N ALA A 76 37.44 11.76 -0.06
CA ALA A 76 37.86 10.41 -0.40
C ALA A 76 36.66 9.51 -0.74
N VAL A 77 35.54 9.63 -0.02
CA VAL A 77 34.29 8.91 -0.37
C VAL A 77 33.76 9.36 -1.74
N LEU A 78 33.79 10.68 -2.02
CA LEU A 78 33.46 11.21 -3.35
C LEU A 78 34.38 10.66 -4.44
N GLU A 79 35.68 10.57 -4.18
CA GLU A 79 36.67 10.02 -5.11
C GLU A 79 36.43 8.52 -5.39
N CYS A 80 36.03 7.74 -4.37
CA CYS A 80 35.59 6.35 -4.56
C CYS A 80 34.38 6.26 -5.50
N ALA A 81 33.38 7.14 -5.32
CA ALA A 81 32.21 7.17 -6.20
C ALA A 81 32.57 7.60 -7.64
N ALA A 82 33.53 8.52 -7.80
CA ALA A 82 33.94 9.06 -9.10
C ALA A 82 34.70 8.05 -9.97
N LEU A 83 35.54 7.21 -9.33
CA LEU A 83 36.46 6.29 -10.01
C LEU A 83 35.92 4.87 -10.16
N ASP A 84 34.70 4.60 -9.67
CA ASP A 84 34.06 3.29 -9.81
C ASP A 84 33.57 3.05 -11.25
N MET A 85 34.39 2.41 -12.08
CA MET A 85 34.04 2.12 -13.48
C MET A 85 33.06 0.95 -13.60
N ASP A 86 33.14 -0.03 -12.70
CA ASP A 86 32.34 -1.26 -12.73
C ASP A 86 30.98 -1.12 -12.02
N ARG A 87 30.74 0.01 -11.33
CA ARG A 87 29.48 0.34 -10.61
C ARG A 87 29.17 -0.59 -9.44
N ASP A 88 30.17 -1.33 -8.96
CA ASP A 88 30.05 -2.33 -7.91
C ASP A 88 30.37 -1.80 -6.50
N ALA A 89 31.04 -0.65 -6.42
CA ALA A 89 31.54 -0.09 -5.17
C ALA A 89 30.79 1.17 -4.73
N ILE A 90 30.28 1.98 -5.67
CA ILE A 90 29.60 3.25 -5.39
C ILE A 90 28.36 3.06 -4.51
N GLY A 91 27.66 1.93 -4.63
CA GLY A 91 26.52 1.58 -3.78
C GLY A 91 26.86 1.52 -2.29
N LEU A 92 28.11 1.23 -1.94
CA LEU A 92 28.59 1.24 -0.55
C LEU A 92 28.61 2.65 0.04
N THR A 93 28.61 3.71 -0.79
CA THR A 93 28.68 5.10 -0.33
C THR A 93 27.30 5.71 -0.07
N PHE A 94 26.21 5.08 -0.52
CA PHE A 94 24.87 5.69 -0.46
C PHE A 94 24.36 5.89 0.97
N LEU A 95 24.60 4.94 1.88
CA LEU A 95 24.20 5.09 3.28
C LEU A 95 24.92 6.27 3.93
N PHE A 96 26.22 6.45 3.65
CA PHE A 96 26.97 7.62 4.10
C PHE A 96 26.34 8.94 3.61
N TRP A 97 26.04 9.07 2.31
CA TRP A 97 25.45 10.29 1.76
C TRP A 97 24.09 10.60 2.39
N TYR A 98 23.26 9.56 2.55
CA TYR A 98 21.97 9.67 3.22
C TYR A 98 22.11 10.14 4.67
N GLU A 99 22.95 9.47 5.49
CA GLU A 99 23.16 9.84 6.88
C GLU A 99 23.74 11.26 7.01
N LEU A 100 24.73 11.63 6.19
CA LEU A 100 25.31 12.97 6.21
C LEU A 100 24.26 14.02 5.89
N LYS A 101 23.42 13.79 4.87
CA LYS A 101 22.33 14.68 4.53
C LYS A 101 21.38 14.93 5.71
N LEU A 102 21.01 13.89 6.47
CA LEU A 102 20.12 14.03 7.64
C LEU A 102 20.64 15.03 8.69
N TYR A 103 21.96 15.20 8.79
CA TYR A 103 22.56 16.23 9.63
C TYR A 103 22.60 17.59 8.92
N LEU A 104 23.03 17.65 7.66
CA LEU A 104 23.22 18.92 6.94
C LEU A 104 21.91 19.69 6.67
N ILE A 105 20.76 19.02 6.68
CA ILE A 105 19.45 19.69 6.58
C ILE A 105 19.04 20.41 7.89
N LEU A 106 19.66 20.07 9.02
CA LEU A 106 19.35 20.70 10.30
C LEU A 106 19.97 22.11 10.36
N GLU A 107 19.18 23.11 10.78
CA GLU A 107 19.63 24.50 10.86
C GLU A 107 20.92 24.68 11.66
N ARG A 108 21.12 23.88 12.72
CA ARG A 108 22.33 23.91 13.56
C ARG A 108 23.62 23.58 12.81
N TYR A 109 23.55 22.96 11.64
CA TYR A 109 24.70 22.56 10.82
C TYR A 109 24.77 23.30 9.47
N ILE A 110 24.15 24.48 9.37
CA ILE A 110 24.14 25.28 8.13
C ILE A 110 25.54 25.62 7.61
N GLU A 111 26.51 25.87 8.50
CA GLU A 111 27.90 26.13 8.10
C GLU A 111 28.55 24.91 7.44
N ALA A 112 28.30 23.72 7.97
CA ALA A 112 28.74 22.46 7.37
C ALA A 112 28.06 22.21 6.02
N ARG A 113 26.77 22.54 5.91
CA ARG A 113 26.03 22.46 4.64
C ARG A 113 26.71 23.32 3.58
N VAL A 114 26.98 24.60 3.86
CA VAL A 114 27.66 25.51 2.93
C VAL A 114 29.01 24.97 2.49
N GLN A 115 29.78 24.37 3.40
CA GLN A 115 31.06 23.77 3.04
C GLN A 115 30.91 22.53 2.16
N TYR A 116 29.86 21.73 2.28
CA TYR A 116 29.71 20.49 1.53
C TYR A 116 28.85 20.59 0.27
N VAL A 117 28.19 21.72 0.02
CA VAL A 117 27.38 21.93 -1.20
C VAL A 117 28.18 21.67 -2.48
N ASP A 118 29.46 22.06 -2.55
CA ASP A 118 30.31 21.79 -3.74
C ASP A 118 30.64 20.29 -3.91
N ILE A 119 30.71 19.54 -2.81
CA ILE A 119 30.90 18.07 -2.84
C ILE A 119 29.65 17.40 -3.36
N TYR A 120 28.48 17.77 -2.85
CA TYR A 120 27.20 17.25 -3.36
C TYR A 120 26.97 17.65 -4.83
N ALA A 121 27.42 18.84 -5.25
CA ALA A 121 27.37 19.25 -6.65
C ALA A 121 28.17 18.33 -7.57
N LYS A 122 29.38 17.96 -7.16
CA LYS A 122 30.21 16.98 -7.88
C LYS A 122 29.59 15.58 -7.82
N LEU A 123 28.99 15.21 -6.70
CA LEU A 123 28.30 13.94 -6.56
C LEU A 123 27.15 13.83 -7.57
N VAL A 124 26.34 14.88 -7.76
CA VAL A 124 25.31 14.91 -8.81
C VAL A 124 25.93 14.68 -10.20
N ASP A 125 27.05 15.34 -10.52
CA ASP A 125 27.73 15.13 -11.81
C ASP A 125 28.20 13.68 -12.00
N ILE A 126 28.72 13.06 -10.94
CA ILE A 126 29.16 11.66 -10.93
C ILE A 126 27.94 10.73 -11.11
N LEU A 127 26.88 10.94 -10.33
CA LEU A 127 25.66 10.13 -10.42
C LEU A 127 25.02 10.24 -11.81
N LEU A 128 24.96 11.45 -12.40
CA LEU A 128 24.48 11.63 -13.77
C LEU A 128 25.30 10.80 -14.78
N LYS A 129 26.62 10.77 -14.63
CA LYS A 129 27.49 9.97 -15.51
C LYS A 129 27.29 8.47 -15.33
N GLN A 130 27.16 8.02 -14.08
CA GLN A 130 27.00 6.61 -13.73
C GLN A 130 25.62 6.04 -14.09
N LEU A 131 24.62 6.91 -14.34
CA LEU A 131 23.30 6.53 -14.81
C LEU A 131 23.25 6.17 -16.31
N GLU A 132 24.32 6.46 -17.07
CA GLU A 132 24.39 6.13 -18.50
C GLU A 132 24.34 4.61 -18.71
N PHE A 133 23.51 4.16 -19.65
CA PHE A 133 23.56 2.78 -20.10
C PHE A 133 24.97 2.42 -20.60
N PRO A 134 25.41 1.15 -20.45
CA PRO A 134 26.67 0.70 -21.02
C PRO A 134 26.67 0.92 -22.54
N THR A 135 27.87 1.18 -23.08
CA THR A 135 28.07 1.23 -24.53
C THR A 135 28.41 -0.19 -24.98
N PRO A 136 27.68 -0.79 -25.93
CA PRO A 136 27.98 -2.15 -26.37
C PRO A 136 29.36 -2.20 -27.04
N ASP A 137 30.24 -3.08 -26.54
CA ASP A 137 31.57 -3.33 -27.12
C ASP A 137 31.50 -4.22 -28.39
N GLY A 138 30.34 -4.83 -28.67
CA GLY A 138 30.10 -5.78 -29.77
C GLY A 138 29.30 -5.23 -30.97
N THR A 139 29.10 -6.09 -31.99
CA THR A 139 28.39 -5.76 -33.23
C THR A 139 26.86 -5.62 -33.10
N ASN A 140 26.26 -6.03 -31.97
CA ASN A 140 24.82 -5.94 -31.73
C ASN A 140 24.48 -4.72 -30.85
N GLN A 141 24.16 -3.59 -31.48
CA GLN A 141 23.75 -2.36 -30.78
C GLN A 141 22.39 -2.46 -30.07
N THR A 142 21.65 -3.55 -30.27
CA THR A 142 20.30 -3.77 -29.73
C THR A 142 20.29 -4.51 -28.39
N ASP A 143 21.38 -5.17 -28.02
CA ASP A 143 21.48 -5.96 -26.78
C ASP A 143 22.59 -5.37 -25.91
N LEU A 144 22.18 -4.57 -24.91
CA LEU A 144 23.11 -3.82 -24.05
C LEU A 144 23.77 -4.68 -22.97
N PHE A 145 23.27 -5.90 -22.77
CA PHE A 145 23.70 -6.81 -21.70
C PHE A 145 24.02 -8.21 -22.25
N ASP A 146 24.19 -8.37 -23.58
CA ASP A 146 24.45 -9.65 -24.25
C ASP A 146 23.49 -10.79 -23.84
N GLY A 147 22.24 -10.45 -23.55
CA GLY A 147 21.19 -11.39 -23.12
C GLY A 147 21.20 -11.73 -21.63
N ASP A 148 22.09 -11.13 -20.83
CA ASP A 148 22.13 -11.29 -19.37
C ASP A 148 21.03 -10.46 -18.69
N ARG A 149 19.90 -11.13 -18.45
CA ARG A 149 18.75 -10.55 -17.75
C ARG A 149 19.04 -10.23 -16.28
N GLU A 150 19.98 -10.93 -15.65
CA GLU A 150 20.34 -10.67 -14.25
C GLU A 150 21.15 -9.38 -14.15
N ALA A 151 22.07 -9.15 -15.08
CA ALA A 151 22.81 -7.89 -15.20
C ALA A 151 21.89 -6.70 -15.52
N GLU A 152 20.91 -6.88 -16.41
CA GLU A 152 19.92 -5.85 -16.73
C GLU A 152 19.05 -5.48 -15.50
N GLU A 153 18.61 -6.49 -14.73
CA GLU A 153 17.85 -6.28 -13.49
C GLU A 153 18.69 -5.56 -12.42
N LYS A 154 19.93 -6.02 -12.20
CA LYS A 154 20.87 -5.37 -11.26
C LYS A 154 21.10 -3.92 -11.64
N PHE A 155 21.27 -3.63 -12.93
CA PHE A 155 21.44 -2.25 -13.39
C PHE A 155 20.17 -1.43 -13.13
N ARG A 156 18.98 -1.98 -13.32
CA ARG A 156 17.73 -1.28 -13.00
C ARG A 156 17.60 -0.96 -11.51
N GLU A 157 17.87 -1.92 -10.64
CA GLU A 157 17.88 -1.73 -9.17
C GLU A 157 18.92 -0.68 -8.76
N PHE A 158 20.12 -0.77 -9.33
CA PHE A 158 21.20 0.20 -9.14
C PHE A 158 20.77 1.63 -9.48
N ARG A 159 20.11 1.84 -10.63
CA ARG A 159 19.59 3.16 -11.03
C ARG A 159 18.52 3.69 -10.08
N HIS A 160 17.71 2.83 -9.46
CA HIS A 160 16.76 3.25 -8.44
C HIS A 160 17.47 3.78 -7.19
N HIS A 161 18.49 3.09 -6.69
CA HIS A 161 19.30 3.56 -5.56
C HIS A 161 20.02 4.87 -5.84
N MET A 162 20.57 5.04 -7.05
CA MET A 162 21.15 6.32 -7.47
C MET A 162 20.10 7.44 -7.52
N GLY A 163 18.89 7.11 -7.94
CA GLY A 163 17.76 8.03 -7.93
C GLY A 163 17.43 8.53 -6.52
N ASP A 164 17.59 7.70 -5.49
CA ASP A 164 17.41 8.12 -4.09
C ASP A 164 18.57 9.03 -3.64
N ALA A 165 19.81 8.67 -3.97
CA ALA A 165 20.96 9.53 -3.69
C ALA A 165 20.85 10.92 -4.38
N LEU A 166 20.29 10.99 -5.59
CA LEU A 166 20.03 12.25 -6.28
C LEU A 166 19.00 13.12 -5.54
N LYS A 167 17.96 12.53 -4.95
CA LYS A 167 16.99 13.26 -4.12
C LYS A 167 17.66 13.82 -2.87
N ASP A 168 18.55 13.04 -2.26
CA ASP A 168 19.33 13.50 -1.12
C ASP A 168 20.21 14.71 -1.50
N CYS A 169 20.81 14.70 -2.69
CA CYS A 169 21.52 15.87 -3.23
C CYS A 169 20.61 17.09 -3.41
N CYS A 170 19.36 16.91 -3.87
CA CYS A 170 18.40 18.01 -4.01
C CYS A 170 18.09 18.71 -2.68
N GLU A 171 17.99 17.96 -1.57
CA GLU A 171 17.74 18.56 -0.25
C GLU A 171 18.89 19.46 0.22
N ILE A 172 20.12 19.15 -0.20
CA ILE A 172 21.33 19.92 0.17
C ILE A 172 21.56 21.10 -0.76
N MET A 173 21.53 20.89 -2.07
CA MET A 173 21.86 21.91 -3.07
C MET A 173 20.67 22.79 -3.45
N GLY A 174 19.46 22.29 -3.28
CA GLY A 174 18.27 22.87 -3.89
C GLY A 174 17.96 22.25 -5.25
N VAL A 175 16.67 22.20 -5.56
CA VAL A 175 16.13 21.57 -6.77
C VAL A 175 16.59 22.27 -8.04
N THR A 176 16.54 23.61 -8.07
CA THR A 176 16.92 24.43 -9.23
C THR A 176 18.36 24.15 -9.67
N GLU A 177 19.29 24.03 -8.73
CA GLU A 177 20.70 23.72 -9.02
C GLU A 177 20.86 22.30 -9.59
N CYS A 178 20.16 21.31 -9.01
CA CYS A 178 20.17 19.94 -9.53
C CYS A 178 19.58 19.85 -10.94
N LEU A 179 18.43 20.50 -11.20
CA LEU A 179 17.82 20.56 -12.52
C LEU A 179 18.69 21.34 -13.52
N SER A 180 19.40 22.38 -13.08
CA SER A 180 20.33 23.12 -13.94
C SER A 180 21.42 22.22 -14.49
N LYS A 181 21.98 21.33 -13.64
CA LYS A 181 22.94 20.31 -14.08
C LYS A 181 22.36 19.35 -15.11
N VAL A 182 21.10 18.94 -14.95
CA VAL A 182 20.38 18.13 -15.95
C VAL A 182 20.27 18.89 -17.28
N LEU A 183 19.81 20.13 -17.24
CA LEU A 183 19.66 20.98 -18.43
C LEU A 183 21.00 21.18 -19.17
N GLU A 184 22.09 21.40 -18.43
CA GLU A 184 23.44 21.52 -18.98
C GLU A 184 23.88 20.26 -19.73
N ARG A 185 23.61 19.07 -19.19
CA ARG A 185 23.92 17.80 -19.86
C ARG A 185 23.13 17.62 -21.16
N ILE A 186 21.84 17.94 -21.14
CA ILE A 186 20.99 17.88 -22.34
C ILE A 186 21.52 18.87 -23.40
N LYS A 187 21.82 20.13 -23.01
CA LYS A 187 22.39 21.15 -23.90
C LYS A 187 23.75 20.74 -24.47
N ALA A 188 24.63 20.15 -23.65
CA ALA A 188 25.95 19.70 -24.09
C ALA A 188 25.86 18.58 -25.14
N TRP A 189 24.95 17.62 -24.95
CA TRP A 189 24.69 16.58 -25.95
C TRP A 189 24.12 17.20 -27.24
N MET A 190 23.14 18.10 -27.14
CA MET A 190 22.55 18.75 -28.30
C MET A 190 23.58 19.53 -29.13
N ALA A 191 24.47 20.30 -28.46
CA ALA A 191 25.51 21.05 -29.14
C ALA A 191 26.53 20.17 -29.86
N SER A 192 26.82 18.98 -29.32
CA SER A 192 27.86 18.09 -29.84
C SER A 192 27.35 17.12 -30.91
N TYR A 193 26.10 16.67 -30.79
CA TYR A 193 25.61 15.50 -31.52
C TYR A 193 24.26 15.67 -32.23
N ALA A 194 23.47 16.71 -31.94
CA ALA A 194 22.13 16.84 -32.52
C ALA A 194 22.14 16.92 -34.06
N SER A 195 23.17 17.54 -34.66
CA SER A 195 23.31 17.63 -36.12
C SER A 195 23.60 16.28 -36.80
N GLN A 196 24.04 15.29 -36.04
CA GLN A 196 24.36 13.94 -36.51
C GLN A 196 23.20 12.96 -36.28
N ALA A 197 22.19 13.35 -35.51
CA ALA A 197 21.02 12.52 -35.25
C ALA A 197 20.16 12.40 -36.51
N THR A 198 19.76 11.18 -36.84
CA THR A 198 18.83 10.87 -37.93
C THR A 198 17.58 10.22 -37.38
N ALA A 199 16.58 10.00 -38.23
CA ALA A 199 15.34 9.30 -37.84
C ALA A 199 15.58 7.85 -37.38
N THR A 200 16.73 7.26 -37.70
CA THR A 200 17.05 5.84 -37.43
C THR A 200 18.25 5.65 -36.50
N SER A 201 18.98 6.71 -36.14
CA SER A 201 20.13 6.61 -35.25
C SER A 201 20.33 7.88 -34.46
N VAL A 202 20.48 7.71 -33.14
CA VAL A 202 20.77 8.78 -32.19
C VAL A 202 22.16 8.53 -31.59
N PRO A 203 23.18 9.32 -31.96
CA PRO A 203 24.54 9.14 -31.47
C PRO A 203 24.61 9.36 -29.95
N HIS A 204 25.31 8.47 -29.24
CA HIS A 204 25.49 8.56 -27.78
C HIS A 204 24.20 8.82 -27.01
N TRP A 205 23.09 8.18 -27.41
CA TRP A 205 21.78 8.37 -26.80
C TRP A 205 21.79 8.11 -25.28
N GLN A 206 22.74 7.30 -24.77
CA GLN A 206 22.93 7.03 -23.34
C GLN A 206 23.22 8.31 -22.55
N GLN A 207 24.01 9.24 -23.12
CA GLN A 207 24.32 10.54 -22.51
C GLN A 207 23.10 11.47 -22.44
N LEU A 208 22.10 11.24 -23.30
CA LEU A 208 20.84 11.97 -23.29
C LEU A 208 19.78 11.28 -22.43
N GLU A 209 19.78 9.95 -22.35
CA GLU A 209 18.82 9.20 -21.54
C GLU A 209 19.11 9.34 -20.03
N ALA A 210 20.38 9.32 -19.62
CA ALA A 210 20.76 9.47 -18.22
C ALA A 210 20.20 10.75 -17.54
N PRO A 211 20.31 11.96 -18.14
CA PRO A 211 19.69 13.15 -17.56
C PRO A 211 18.15 13.06 -17.52
N LEU A 212 17.49 12.45 -18.50
CA LEU A 212 16.03 12.23 -18.46
C LEU A 212 15.64 11.32 -17.29
N PHE A 213 16.37 10.22 -17.10
CA PHE A 213 16.13 9.32 -15.96
C PHE A 213 16.34 10.03 -14.63
N SER A 214 17.43 10.81 -14.51
CA SER A 214 17.73 11.58 -13.30
C SER A 214 16.62 12.57 -12.96
N MET A 215 16.10 13.27 -13.98
CA MET A 215 14.99 14.20 -13.86
C MET A 215 13.74 13.49 -13.34
N ARG A 216 13.38 12.35 -13.95
CA ARG A 216 12.28 11.52 -13.47
C ARG A 216 12.46 11.08 -12.01
N ALA A 217 13.67 10.65 -11.63
CA ALA A 217 13.97 10.21 -10.27
C ALA A 217 13.81 11.35 -9.26
N MET A 218 14.31 12.54 -9.59
CA MET A 218 14.20 13.75 -8.79
C MET A 218 12.79 14.38 -8.79
N GLY A 219 11.89 13.99 -9.70
CA GLY A 219 10.60 14.65 -9.90
C GLY A 219 9.73 14.83 -8.65
N ARG A 220 9.87 13.96 -7.63
CA ARG A 220 9.17 14.09 -6.33
C ARG A 220 9.64 15.28 -5.49
N MET A 221 10.85 15.77 -5.75
CA MET A 221 11.46 16.90 -5.05
C MET A 221 11.07 18.23 -5.70
N VAL A 222 10.56 18.20 -6.93
CA VAL A 222 10.30 19.41 -7.71
C VAL A 222 8.91 19.93 -7.40
N ASP A 223 8.82 21.21 -7.05
CA ASP A 223 7.55 21.88 -6.84
C ASP A 223 6.82 22.07 -8.18
N LYS A 224 5.49 22.02 -8.15
CA LYS A 224 4.63 22.25 -9.32
C LYS A 224 4.66 23.71 -9.81
N GLU A 225 5.19 24.64 -9.01
CA GLU A 225 5.41 26.05 -9.35
C GLU A 225 6.87 26.33 -9.77
N GLU A 226 7.65 25.31 -10.17
CA GLU A 226 9.02 25.52 -10.64
C GLU A 226 9.06 26.15 -12.05
N ASP A 227 9.35 27.45 -12.11
CA ASP A 227 9.23 28.23 -13.35
C ASP A 227 10.59 28.65 -13.96
N ILE A 228 11.71 28.11 -13.47
CA ILE A 228 13.05 28.55 -13.88
C ILE A 228 13.64 27.57 -14.89
N ILE A 229 13.67 26.27 -14.56
CA ILE A 229 14.40 25.26 -15.32
C ILE A 229 13.47 24.37 -16.15
N LEU A 230 12.34 23.93 -15.60
CA LEU A 230 11.37 23.09 -16.30
C LEU A 230 10.83 23.72 -17.59
N PRO A 231 10.46 25.03 -17.65
CA PRO A 231 10.06 25.67 -18.91
C PRO A 231 11.11 25.59 -20.02
N GLN A 232 12.39 25.48 -19.66
CA GLN A 232 13.49 25.31 -20.62
C GLN A 232 13.66 23.85 -21.04
N ILE A 233 13.50 22.88 -20.11
CA ILE A 233 13.69 21.45 -20.39
C ILE A 233 12.52 20.90 -21.22
N MET A 234 11.26 21.21 -20.85
CA MET A 234 10.08 20.56 -21.40
C MET A 234 9.97 20.64 -22.94
N PRO A 235 10.22 21.80 -23.59
CA PRO A 235 10.23 21.87 -25.05
C PRO A 235 11.33 21.04 -25.69
N LEU A 236 12.49 20.93 -25.04
CA LEU A 236 13.64 20.20 -25.57
C LEU A 236 13.36 18.69 -25.58
N ILE A 237 12.75 18.16 -24.51
CA ILE A 237 12.54 16.72 -24.37
C ILE A 237 11.48 16.17 -25.34
N VAL A 238 10.48 16.99 -25.70
CA VAL A 238 9.46 16.64 -26.70
C VAL A 238 10.04 16.61 -28.13
N GLN A 239 11.13 17.34 -28.36
CA GLN A 239 11.83 17.41 -29.65
C GLN A 239 12.95 16.36 -29.79
N ILE A 240 13.17 15.52 -28.78
CA ILE A 240 14.23 14.50 -28.82
C ILE A 240 13.97 13.53 -30.00
N PRO A 241 15.00 13.23 -30.82
CA PRO A 241 14.87 12.31 -31.95
C PRO A 241 14.38 10.90 -31.55
N HIS A 242 13.80 10.20 -32.53
CA HIS A 242 13.23 8.87 -32.29
C HIS A 242 14.30 7.82 -31.93
N HIS A 243 14.24 7.36 -30.68
CA HIS A 243 14.95 6.19 -30.18
C HIS A 243 14.10 5.55 -29.07
N GLU A 244 14.02 4.22 -29.02
CA GLU A 244 13.11 3.51 -28.12
C GLU A 244 13.33 3.86 -26.64
N LYS A 245 14.56 3.74 -26.14
CA LYS A 245 14.87 4.05 -24.72
C LYS A 245 14.70 5.54 -24.39
N LEU A 246 14.95 6.44 -25.35
CA LEU A 246 14.74 7.88 -25.14
C LEU A 246 13.25 8.21 -25.09
N ARG A 247 12.47 7.65 -26.00
CA ARG A 247 11.00 7.82 -26.02
C ARG A 247 10.38 7.30 -24.73
N PHE A 248 10.79 6.12 -24.28
CA PHE A 248 10.37 5.59 -22.98
C PHE A 248 10.72 6.55 -21.84
N ALA A 249 11.98 7.01 -21.76
CA ALA A 249 12.40 7.94 -20.72
C ALA A 249 11.62 9.27 -20.75
N THR A 250 11.42 9.86 -21.93
CA THR A 250 10.64 11.08 -22.13
C THR A 250 9.19 10.90 -21.67
N ILE A 251 8.51 9.81 -22.08
CA ILE A 251 7.15 9.50 -21.64
C ILE A 251 7.08 9.47 -20.11
N MET A 252 8.01 8.74 -19.48
CA MET A 252 8.03 8.59 -18.03
C MET A 252 8.39 9.88 -17.29
N VAL A 253 9.17 10.79 -17.90
CA VAL A 253 9.37 12.15 -17.38
C VAL A 253 8.07 12.94 -17.49
N LEU A 254 7.44 12.99 -18.67
CA LEU A 254 6.20 13.72 -18.87
C LEU A 254 5.09 13.27 -17.90
N GLY A 255 4.90 11.95 -17.74
CA GLY A 255 3.97 11.38 -16.78
C GLY A 255 4.31 11.66 -15.31
N ARG A 256 5.55 12.06 -15.00
CA ARG A 256 5.99 12.44 -13.64
C ARG A 256 5.73 13.90 -13.31
N TYR A 257 5.68 14.77 -14.31
CA TYR A 257 5.55 16.23 -14.17
C TYR A 257 4.17 16.74 -14.59
N THR A 258 3.14 15.88 -14.57
CA THR A 258 1.76 16.25 -14.95
C THR A 258 1.14 17.32 -14.05
N GLU A 259 1.43 17.31 -12.75
CA GLU A 259 1.01 18.38 -11.83
C GLU A 259 1.61 19.75 -12.22
N TRP A 260 2.88 19.77 -12.64
CA TRP A 260 3.52 20.98 -13.15
C TRP A 260 2.90 21.43 -14.48
N THR A 261 2.60 20.48 -15.38
CA THR A 261 1.92 20.79 -16.65
C THR A 261 0.50 21.32 -16.42
N ALA A 262 -0.20 20.86 -15.39
CA ALA A 262 -1.52 21.39 -15.03
C ALA A 262 -1.47 22.88 -14.66
N ASN A 263 -0.36 23.34 -14.07
CA ASN A 263 -0.08 24.75 -13.80
C ASN A 263 0.46 25.52 -15.02
N HIS A 264 0.95 24.82 -16.05
CA HIS A 264 1.50 25.40 -17.28
C HIS A 264 0.80 24.86 -18.56
N PRO A 265 -0.47 25.25 -18.80
CA PRO A 265 -1.28 24.68 -19.88
C PRO A 265 -0.72 24.86 -21.28
N GLU A 266 0.16 25.83 -21.51
CA GLU A 266 0.81 26.09 -22.80
C GLU A 266 1.66 24.92 -23.31
N TYR A 267 2.15 24.05 -22.41
CA TYR A 267 2.92 22.87 -22.79
C TYR A 267 2.04 21.63 -23.00
N LEU A 268 0.81 21.63 -22.46
CA LEU A 268 -0.06 20.45 -22.42
C LEU A 268 -0.28 19.84 -23.81
N GLU A 269 -0.62 20.64 -24.81
CA GLU A 269 -0.95 20.12 -26.14
C GLU A 269 0.23 19.35 -26.77
N SER A 270 1.43 19.92 -26.72
CA SER A 270 2.63 19.29 -27.29
C SER A 270 3.01 17.98 -26.58
N GLN A 271 2.92 17.98 -25.24
CA GLN A 271 3.21 16.81 -24.43
C GLN A 271 2.15 15.73 -24.65
N PHE A 272 0.87 16.12 -24.67
CA PHE A 272 -0.24 15.21 -24.87
C PHE A 272 -0.19 14.53 -26.23
N GLN A 273 0.08 15.29 -27.31
CA GLN A 273 0.29 14.74 -28.65
C GLN A 273 1.47 13.76 -28.70
N TYR A 274 2.57 14.06 -27.97
CA TYR A 274 3.70 13.14 -27.86
C TYR A 274 3.29 11.80 -27.22
N ILE A 275 2.52 11.83 -26.13
CA ILE A 275 2.00 10.61 -25.48
C ILE A 275 1.05 9.86 -26.42
N VAL A 276 0.06 10.53 -27.03
CA VAL A 276 -0.91 9.89 -27.95
C VAL A 276 -0.20 9.22 -29.13
N SER A 277 0.78 9.89 -29.74
CA SER A 277 1.56 9.32 -30.85
C SER A 277 2.36 8.07 -30.46
N SER A 278 2.62 7.87 -29.15
CA SER A 278 3.40 6.74 -28.63
C SER A 278 2.63 5.44 -28.58
N PHE A 279 1.29 5.50 -28.63
CA PHE A 279 0.43 4.32 -28.80
C PHE A 279 0.50 3.70 -30.20
N GLY A 280 1.00 4.45 -31.20
CA GLY A 280 1.20 3.95 -32.56
C GLY A 280 2.48 3.13 -32.75
N THR A 281 3.23 2.85 -31.68
CA THR A 281 4.49 2.07 -31.74
C THR A 281 4.25 0.58 -31.52
N ASP A 282 5.12 -0.26 -32.09
CA ASP A 282 5.08 -1.71 -31.88
C ASP A 282 5.70 -2.15 -30.54
N SER A 283 6.37 -1.24 -29.83
CA SER A 283 7.00 -1.53 -28.54
C SER A 283 5.98 -1.57 -27.41
N LYS A 284 5.78 -2.76 -26.84
CA LYS A 284 4.89 -2.97 -25.69
C LYS A 284 5.30 -2.15 -24.47
N GLU A 285 6.60 -1.92 -24.27
CA GLU A 285 7.11 -1.12 -23.14
C GLU A 285 6.70 0.34 -23.28
N ILE A 286 6.85 0.91 -24.48
CA ILE A 286 6.45 2.30 -24.79
C ILE A 286 4.94 2.46 -24.63
N VAL A 287 4.15 1.51 -25.15
CA VAL A 287 2.69 1.56 -25.06
C VAL A 287 2.21 1.48 -23.60
N ARG A 288 2.82 0.64 -22.77
CA ARG A 288 2.54 0.57 -21.33
C ARG A 288 2.88 1.88 -20.62
N ALA A 289 4.07 2.43 -20.87
CA ALA A 289 4.48 3.72 -20.32
C ALA A 289 3.56 4.87 -20.76
N ALA A 290 3.08 4.83 -22.01
CA ALA A 290 2.16 5.82 -22.56
C ALA A 290 0.78 5.73 -21.89
N ALA A 291 0.25 4.53 -21.63
CA ALA A 291 -0.99 4.33 -20.88
C ALA A 291 -0.89 4.87 -19.45
N MET A 292 0.19 4.53 -18.74
CA MET A 292 0.46 5.05 -17.39
C MET A 292 0.58 6.59 -17.39
N SER A 293 1.27 7.17 -18.37
CA SER A 293 1.42 8.63 -18.46
C SER A 293 0.10 9.30 -18.81
N MET A 294 -0.69 8.71 -19.72
CA MET A 294 -2.02 9.18 -20.09
C MET A 294 -2.95 9.22 -18.88
N LYS A 295 -2.89 8.21 -17.99
CA LYS A 295 -3.59 8.24 -16.71
C LYS A 295 -3.28 9.53 -15.93
N PHE A 296 -2.01 9.82 -15.68
CA PHE A 296 -1.60 11.00 -14.91
C PHE A 296 -2.01 12.31 -15.59
N PHE A 297 -1.83 12.43 -16.90
CA PHE A 297 -2.29 13.61 -17.66
C PHE A 297 -3.79 13.81 -17.51
N CYS A 298 -4.57 12.74 -17.67
CA CYS A 298 -6.02 12.81 -17.54
C CYS A 298 -6.49 13.10 -16.11
N THR A 299 -5.77 12.64 -15.08
CA THR A 299 -6.10 12.90 -13.67
C THR A 299 -5.74 14.32 -13.24
N ASP A 300 -4.53 14.78 -13.53
CA ASP A 300 -4.03 16.08 -13.06
C ASP A 300 -4.54 17.24 -13.95
N CYS A 301 -4.59 17.03 -15.27
CA CYS A 301 -5.04 18.03 -16.23
C CYS A 301 -6.53 17.90 -16.59
N LYS A 302 -7.34 17.17 -15.79
CA LYS A 302 -8.76 16.88 -16.07
C LYS A 302 -9.60 18.11 -16.45
N HIS A 303 -9.37 19.25 -15.79
CA HIS A 303 -10.10 20.49 -16.05
C HIS A 303 -9.70 21.15 -17.38
N LEU A 304 -8.45 20.95 -17.82
CA LEU A 304 -7.93 21.47 -19.08
C LEU A 304 -8.36 20.62 -20.28
N LEU A 305 -8.58 19.31 -20.05
CA LEU A 305 -8.97 18.34 -21.07
C LEU A 305 -10.48 18.23 -21.31
N GLY A 306 -11.31 19.00 -20.60
CA GLY A 306 -12.76 18.86 -20.66
C GLY A 306 -13.36 19.09 -22.05
N SER A 307 -12.82 20.03 -22.82
CA SER A 307 -13.29 20.30 -24.20
C SER A 307 -13.02 19.15 -25.17
N GLN A 308 -12.06 18.28 -24.86
CA GLN A 308 -11.65 17.15 -25.68
C GLN A 308 -12.28 15.83 -25.25
N VAL A 309 -13.22 15.84 -24.28
CA VAL A 309 -13.80 14.61 -23.70
C VAL A 309 -14.39 13.63 -24.73
N VAL A 310 -14.94 14.13 -25.85
CA VAL A 310 -15.47 13.27 -26.92
C VAL A 310 -14.33 12.69 -27.79
N GLN A 311 -13.28 13.47 -28.05
CA GLN A 311 -12.11 13.00 -28.82
C GLN A 311 -11.33 11.95 -28.01
N LEU A 312 -11.20 12.15 -26.70
CA LEU A 312 -10.63 11.17 -25.78
C LEU A 312 -11.41 9.85 -25.80
N GLN A 313 -12.73 9.90 -25.94
CA GLN A 313 -13.54 8.69 -26.04
C GLN A 313 -13.24 7.90 -27.32
N GLN A 314 -13.12 8.58 -28.46
CA GLN A 314 -12.77 7.94 -29.73
C GLN A 314 -11.39 7.28 -29.66
N PHE A 315 -10.42 7.97 -29.04
CA PHE A 315 -9.10 7.41 -28.80
C PHE A 315 -9.14 6.19 -27.87
N TYR A 316 -9.88 6.29 -26.76
CA TYR A 316 -10.06 5.22 -25.78
C TYR A 316 -10.64 3.96 -26.44
N ASP A 317 -11.77 4.08 -27.15
CA ASP A 317 -12.46 2.96 -27.76
C ASP A 317 -11.59 2.21 -28.79
N GLN A 318 -10.82 2.94 -29.60
CA GLN A 318 -9.92 2.38 -30.62
C GLN A 318 -8.64 1.74 -30.08
N THR A 319 -8.20 2.17 -28.90
CA THR A 319 -6.90 1.77 -28.33
C THR A 319 -7.05 0.64 -27.31
N LEU A 320 -8.16 0.60 -26.57
CA LEU A 320 -8.34 -0.28 -25.41
C LEU A 320 -8.03 -1.76 -25.69
N ASP A 321 -8.54 -2.32 -26.79
CA ASP A 321 -8.36 -3.76 -27.10
C ASP A 321 -6.91 -4.13 -27.47
N LYS A 322 -6.05 -3.13 -27.75
CA LYS A 322 -4.64 -3.34 -28.08
C LYS A 322 -3.74 -3.35 -26.84
N LEU A 323 -4.29 -2.93 -25.69
CA LEU A 323 -3.54 -2.77 -24.45
C LEU A 323 -3.56 -4.04 -23.60
N PRO A 324 -2.49 -4.33 -22.85
CA PRO A 324 -2.53 -5.35 -21.80
C PRO A 324 -3.45 -4.92 -20.64
N GLY A 325 -3.96 -5.88 -19.87
CA GLY A 325 -4.98 -5.64 -18.83
C GLY A 325 -4.68 -4.48 -17.86
N MET A 326 -3.47 -4.42 -17.28
CA MET A 326 -3.11 -3.30 -16.39
C MET A 326 -3.15 -1.93 -17.09
N SER A 327 -2.69 -1.85 -18.34
CA SER A 327 -2.72 -0.60 -19.11
C SER A 327 -4.13 -0.23 -19.58
N GLN A 328 -5.03 -1.21 -19.72
CA GLN A 328 -6.46 -0.94 -19.91
C GLN A 328 -7.02 -0.25 -18.67
N GLU A 329 -6.79 -0.80 -17.47
CA GLU A 329 -7.23 -0.19 -16.21
C GLU A 329 -6.67 1.23 -16.03
N GLU A 330 -5.37 1.45 -16.25
CA GLU A 330 -4.74 2.79 -16.16
C GLU A 330 -5.37 3.80 -17.11
N LEU A 331 -5.57 3.43 -18.38
CA LEU A 331 -6.17 4.32 -19.36
C LEU A 331 -7.63 4.61 -19.01
N THR A 332 -8.39 3.60 -18.58
CA THR A 332 -9.79 3.74 -18.15
C THR A 332 -9.92 4.69 -16.95
N GLU A 333 -9.06 4.54 -15.95
CA GLU A 333 -9.00 5.41 -14.76
C GLU A 333 -8.74 6.87 -15.16
N GLY A 334 -7.79 7.08 -16.08
CA GLY A 334 -7.48 8.39 -16.65
C GLY A 334 -8.70 9.03 -17.30
N VAL A 335 -9.28 8.40 -18.32
CA VAL A 335 -10.42 9.01 -19.04
C VAL A 335 -11.65 9.21 -18.16
N ALA A 336 -11.90 8.32 -17.19
CA ALA A 336 -12.96 8.49 -16.20
C ALA A 336 -12.77 9.76 -15.36
N SER A 337 -11.53 10.14 -15.04
CA SER A 337 -11.21 11.37 -14.31
C SER A 337 -11.59 12.64 -15.08
N VAL A 338 -11.47 12.62 -16.42
CA VAL A 338 -11.90 13.73 -17.28
C VAL A 338 -13.42 13.81 -17.38
N VAL A 339 -14.11 12.65 -17.44
CA VAL A 339 -15.57 12.58 -17.40
C VAL A 339 -16.13 13.11 -16.08
N ALA A 340 -15.47 12.82 -14.96
CA ALA A 340 -15.92 13.21 -13.62
C ALA A 340 -15.99 14.72 -13.38
N VAL A 341 -15.24 15.53 -14.13
CA VAL A 341 -15.25 16.99 -14.02
C VAL A 341 -16.18 17.69 -15.01
N GLN A 342 -16.89 16.92 -15.85
CA GLN A 342 -17.88 17.50 -16.75
C GLN A 342 -19.13 17.96 -16.00
N PRO A 343 -19.91 18.91 -16.55
CA PRO A 343 -21.15 19.36 -15.93
C PRO A 343 -22.11 18.20 -15.64
N PRO A 344 -22.80 18.17 -14.48
CA PRO A 344 -23.74 17.09 -14.12
C PRO A 344 -24.80 16.80 -15.18
N SER A 345 -25.23 17.82 -15.93
CA SER A 345 -26.20 17.68 -17.02
C SER A 345 -25.73 16.80 -18.18
N GLN A 346 -24.42 16.62 -18.35
CA GLN A 346 -23.81 15.81 -19.41
C GLN A 346 -23.39 14.43 -18.91
N THR A 347 -23.38 14.19 -17.59
CA THR A 347 -22.83 12.96 -16.99
C THR A 347 -23.50 11.70 -17.53
N PHE A 348 -24.83 11.70 -17.67
CA PHE A 348 -25.56 10.53 -18.19
C PHE A 348 -25.13 10.16 -19.61
N GLU A 349 -25.12 11.13 -20.53
CA GLU A 349 -24.75 10.91 -21.93
C GLU A 349 -23.28 10.51 -22.08
N LEU A 350 -22.38 11.09 -21.26
CA LEU A 350 -20.97 10.72 -21.27
C LEU A 350 -20.75 9.32 -20.69
N LEU A 351 -21.44 8.95 -19.62
CA LEU A 351 -21.38 7.58 -19.09
C LEU A 351 -21.83 6.58 -20.15
N LYS A 352 -22.93 6.84 -20.86
CA LYS A 352 -23.35 5.99 -21.99
C LYS A 352 -22.28 5.92 -23.08
N LEU A 353 -21.74 7.07 -23.51
CA LEU A 353 -20.74 7.14 -24.57
C LEU A 353 -19.49 6.30 -24.26
N TYR A 354 -19.04 6.28 -23.00
CA TYR A 354 -17.86 5.53 -22.59
C TYR A 354 -18.16 4.08 -22.17
N CYS A 355 -19.25 3.85 -21.44
CA CYS A 355 -19.53 2.56 -20.82
C CYS A 355 -20.38 1.64 -21.70
N ASP A 356 -21.25 2.14 -22.59
CA ASP A 356 -22.06 1.27 -23.46
C ASP A 356 -21.20 0.40 -24.40
N PRO A 357 -20.10 0.90 -25.00
CA PRO A 357 -19.16 0.05 -25.74
C PRO A 357 -18.55 -1.04 -24.86
N LEU A 358 -18.23 -0.74 -23.59
CA LEU A 358 -17.70 -1.72 -22.63
C LEU A 358 -18.77 -2.77 -22.27
N MET A 359 -20.02 -2.35 -22.06
CA MET A 359 -21.15 -3.23 -21.80
C MET A 359 -21.42 -4.16 -23.00
N ALA A 360 -21.31 -3.65 -24.23
CA ALA A 360 -21.42 -4.46 -25.44
C ALA A 360 -20.31 -5.52 -25.53
N ARG A 361 -19.05 -5.12 -25.28
CA ARG A 361 -17.90 -6.06 -25.21
C ARG A 361 -18.10 -7.10 -24.12
N LEU A 362 -18.59 -6.69 -22.95
CA LEU A 362 -18.89 -7.56 -21.81
C LEU A 362 -19.93 -8.62 -22.18
N MET A 363 -21.04 -8.22 -22.80
CA MET A 363 -22.09 -9.14 -23.23
C MET A 363 -21.60 -10.16 -24.28
N VAL A 364 -20.80 -9.70 -25.25
CA VAL A 364 -20.22 -10.60 -26.26
C VAL A 364 -19.31 -11.63 -25.60
N LYS A 365 -18.42 -11.21 -24.69
CA LYS A 365 -17.52 -12.12 -23.98
C LYS A 365 -18.28 -13.05 -23.04
N ALA A 366 -19.26 -12.55 -22.29
CA ALA A 366 -20.05 -13.36 -21.36
C ALA A 366 -20.81 -14.48 -22.08
N ASN A 367 -21.37 -14.22 -23.26
CA ASN A 367 -22.05 -15.23 -24.06
C ASN A 367 -21.10 -16.27 -24.68
N ALA A 368 -19.82 -15.91 -24.89
CA ALA A 368 -18.81 -16.80 -25.48
C ALA A 368 -17.96 -17.54 -24.43
N ALA A 369 -17.94 -17.06 -23.18
CA ALA A 369 -17.08 -17.58 -22.12
C ALA A 369 -17.50 -19.01 -21.73
N SER A 370 -16.60 -19.97 -21.96
CA SER A 370 -16.80 -21.37 -21.59
C SER A 370 -15.65 -21.92 -20.74
N ASP A 371 -14.44 -21.43 -20.98
CA ASP A 371 -13.21 -21.73 -20.26
C ASP A 371 -12.91 -20.69 -19.15
N GLU A 372 -11.86 -20.95 -18.38
CA GLU A 372 -11.44 -20.09 -17.27
C GLU A 372 -10.92 -18.73 -17.75
N ASP A 373 -10.07 -18.71 -18.79
CA ASP A 373 -9.53 -17.48 -19.38
C ASP A 373 -10.66 -16.57 -19.93
N GLY A 374 -11.66 -17.15 -20.59
CA GLY A 374 -12.83 -16.42 -21.05
C GLY A 374 -13.63 -15.79 -19.90
N LYS A 375 -13.78 -16.50 -18.77
CA LYS A 375 -14.47 -15.99 -17.58
C LYS A 375 -13.66 -14.92 -16.85
N LEU A 376 -12.33 -15.05 -16.79
CA LEU A 376 -11.46 -14.00 -16.24
C LEU A 376 -11.54 -12.72 -17.08
N ALA A 377 -11.57 -12.84 -18.41
CA ALA A 377 -11.73 -11.69 -19.30
C ALA A 377 -13.09 -10.98 -19.11
N VAL A 378 -14.16 -11.71 -18.74
CA VAL A 378 -15.45 -11.11 -18.36
C VAL A 378 -15.29 -10.32 -17.05
N ALA A 379 -14.61 -10.90 -16.06
CA ALA A 379 -14.36 -10.25 -14.77
C ALA A 379 -13.54 -8.95 -14.92
N ASP A 380 -12.51 -8.95 -15.78
CA ASP A 380 -11.66 -7.79 -16.05
C ASP A 380 -12.45 -6.64 -16.71
N LEU A 381 -13.34 -6.93 -17.65
CA LEU A 381 -14.20 -5.91 -18.28
C LEU A 381 -15.15 -5.25 -17.27
N VAL A 382 -15.69 -6.01 -16.30
CA VAL A 382 -16.48 -5.43 -15.19
C VAL A 382 -15.61 -4.47 -14.36
N GLY A 383 -14.32 -4.78 -14.20
CA GLY A 383 -13.34 -3.89 -13.58
C GLY A 383 -13.26 -2.52 -14.26
N LEU A 384 -13.23 -2.48 -15.60
CA LEU A 384 -13.18 -1.23 -16.35
C LEU A 384 -14.43 -0.36 -16.14
N ILE A 385 -15.62 -0.97 -16.12
CA ILE A 385 -16.88 -0.25 -15.82
C ILE A 385 -16.88 0.28 -14.39
N THR A 386 -16.31 -0.48 -13.45
CA THR A 386 -16.22 -0.10 -12.04
C THR A 386 -15.41 1.18 -11.85
N TRP A 387 -14.36 1.42 -12.65
CA TRP A 387 -13.60 2.66 -12.60
C TRP A 387 -14.45 3.91 -12.90
N PHE A 388 -15.34 3.85 -13.90
CA PHE A 388 -16.28 4.94 -14.16
C PHE A 388 -17.24 5.18 -13.01
N ILE A 389 -17.81 4.11 -12.43
CA ILE A 389 -18.72 4.19 -11.28
C ILE A 389 -18.02 4.80 -10.04
N GLN A 390 -16.75 4.44 -9.81
CA GLN A 390 -15.99 4.90 -8.65
C GLN A 390 -15.55 6.36 -8.78
N ILE A 391 -15.22 6.82 -9.99
CA ILE A 391 -14.60 8.13 -10.22
C ILE A 391 -15.64 9.20 -10.60
N VAL A 392 -16.65 8.85 -11.39
CA VAL A 392 -17.66 9.80 -11.90
C VAL A 392 -18.76 10.00 -10.86
N THR A 393 -18.49 10.84 -9.86
CA THR A 393 -19.41 11.14 -8.76
C THR A 393 -19.93 12.58 -8.85
N PRO A 394 -20.95 12.86 -9.71
CA PRO A 394 -21.47 14.22 -9.86
C PRO A 394 -22.13 14.70 -8.57
N TYR A 395 -21.92 15.97 -8.22
CA TYR A 395 -22.74 16.61 -7.20
C TYR A 395 -24.13 16.89 -7.76
N VAL A 396 -25.16 16.51 -7.01
CA VAL A 396 -26.56 16.66 -7.39
C VAL A 396 -27.30 17.26 -6.20
N GLU A 397 -28.12 18.27 -6.45
CA GLU A 397 -28.92 18.92 -5.40
C GLU A 397 -29.98 17.96 -4.84
N PRO A 398 -30.34 18.08 -3.54
CA PRO A 398 -31.38 17.25 -2.94
C PRO A 398 -32.69 17.28 -3.74
N GLY A 399 -33.27 16.11 -3.99
CA GLY A 399 -34.54 15.96 -4.72
C GLY A 399 -34.42 15.92 -6.25
N GLN A 400 -33.23 16.12 -6.82
CA GLN A 400 -32.99 15.89 -8.25
C GLN A 400 -32.52 14.45 -8.51
N GLU A 401 -32.86 13.91 -9.69
CA GLU A 401 -32.40 12.59 -10.12
C GLU A 401 -30.88 12.63 -10.35
N ASN A 402 -30.16 11.69 -9.75
CA ASN A 402 -28.73 11.58 -9.99
C ASN A 402 -28.47 10.93 -11.36
N PRO A 403 -27.80 11.63 -12.31
CA PRO A 403 -27.60 11.14 -13.68
C PRO A 403 -26.75 9.88 -13.74
N ALA A 404 -25.85 9.67 -12.78
CA ALA A 404 -25.04 8.46 -12.72
C ALA A 404 -25.84 7.27 -12.16
N VAL A 405 -26.76 7.50 -11.22
CA VAL A 405 -27.71 6.47 -10.75
C VAL A 405 -28.69 6.09 -11.87
N LYS A 406 -29.14 7.05 -12.67
CA LYS A 406 -29.94 6.79 -13.87
C LYS A 406 -29.22 5.85 -14.83
N TYR A 407 -27.91 6.01 -15.02
CA TYR A 407 -27.11 5.05 -15.79
C TYR A 407 -26.98 3.69 -15.09
N CYS A 408 -26.80 3.67 -13.77
CA CYS A 408 -26.77 2.42 -12.98
C CYS A 408 -28.05 1.59 -13.18
N HIS A 409 -29.22 2.22 -13.31
CA HIS A 409 -30.48 1.54 -13.62
C HIS A 409 -30.44 0.78 -14.95
N GLU A 410 -29.77 1.30 -15.97
CA GLU A 410 -29.67 0.65 -17.28
C GLU A 410 -28.74 -0.58 -17.23
N ILE A 411 -27.61 -0.47 -16.53
CA ILE A 411 -26.59 -1.54 -16.51
C ILE A 411 -26.85 -2.61 -15.44
N PHE A 412 -27.61 -2.31 -14.39
CA PHE A 412 -27.87 -3.23 -13.27
C PHE A 412 -28.50 -4.58 -13.70
N PRO A 413 -29.54 -4.61 -14.57
CA PRO A 413 -30.12 -5.87 -15.05
C PRO A 413 -29.11 -6.73 -15.82
N ILE A 414 -28.20 -6.10 -16.57
CA ILE A 414 -27.16 -6.78 -17.34
C ILE A 414 -26.16 -7.45 -16.39
N LEU A 415 -25.64 -6.69 -15.42
CA LEU A 415 -24.72 -7.21 -14.40
C LEU A 415 -25.38 -8.32 -13.57
N SER A 416 -26.66 -8.17 -13.24
CA SER A 416 -27.43 -9.19 -12.52
C SER A 416 -27.54 -10.49 -13.32
N THR A 417 -27.80 -10.40 -14.63
CA THR A 417 -27.92 -11.58 -15.51
C THR A 417 -26.57 -12.32 -15.64
N ILE A 418 -25.47 -11.57 -15.74
CA ILE A 418 -24.12 -12.15 -15.76
C ILE A 418 -23.83 -12.83 -14.43
N LEU A 419 -24.13 -12.17 -13.30
CA LEU A 419 -23.95 -12.77 -11.97
C LEU A 419 -24.71 -14.09 -11.84
N ASP A 420 -25.98 -14.13 -12.23
CA ASP A 420 -26.79 -15.36 -12.16
C ASP A 420 -26.18 -16.49 -13.00
N SER A 421 -25.64 -16.14 -14.17
CA SER A 421 -25.05 -17.11 -15.12
C SER A 421 -23.70 -17.65 -14.63
N PHE A 422 -22.95 -16.87 -13.85
CA PHE A 422 -21.60 -17.18 -13.38
C PHE A 422 -21.49 -17.25 -11.86
N VAL A 423 -22.59 -17.50 -11.15
CA VAL A 423 -22.66 -17.51 -9.67
C VAL A 423 -21.68 -18.51 -9.01
N GLY A 424 -21.27 -19.54 -9.76
CA GLY A 424 -20.27 -20.53 -9.33
C GLY A 424 -18.82 -20.15 -9.64
N PHE A 425 -18.54 -18.97 -10.21
CA PHE A 425 -17.20 -18.51 -10.53
C PHE A 425 -16.85 -17.24 -9.73
N THR A 426 -16.07 -17.42 -8.67
CA THR A 426 -15.75 -16.39 -7.67
C THR A 426 -15.22 -15.08 -8.28
N PRO A 427 -14.28 -15.06 -9.23
CA PRO A 427 -13.74 -13.80 -9.76
C PRO A 427 -14.80 -12.89 -10.40
N ILE A 428 -15.80 -13.44 -11.09
CA ILE A 428 -16.91 -12.64 -11.65
C ILE A 428 -17.81 -12.14 -10.53
N CYS A 429 -18.14 -12.99 -9.54
CA CYS A 429 -18.94 -12.59 -8.38
C CYS A 429 -18.28 -11.43 -7.63
N GLU A 430 -16.98 -11.50 -7.38
CA GLU A 430 -16.21 -10.45 -6.73
C GLU A 430 -16.20 -9.14 -7.53
N ARG A 431 -15.95 -9.19 -8.84
CA ARG A 431 -15.90 -7.97 -9.67
C ARG A 431 -17.27 -7.31 -9.79
N ILE A 432 -18.35 -8.08 -9.90
CA ILE A 432 -19.73 -7.54 -9.90
C ILE A 432 -20.09 -6.96 -8.53
N CYS A 433 -19.81 -7.69 -7.45
CA CYS A 433 -20.07 -7.20 -6.09
C CYS A 433 -19.24 -5.95 -5.78
N ARG A 434 -17.98 -5.88 -6.25
CA ARG A 434 -17.15 -4.68 -6.16
C ARG A 434 -17.78 -3.50 -6.91
N CYS A 435 -18.28 -3.73 -8.13
CA CYS A 435 -19.00 -2.72 -8.90
C CYS A 435 -20.23 -2.19 -8.14
N TRP A 436 -21.09 -3.07 -7.64
CA TRP A 436 -22.28 -2.71 -6.85
C TRP A 436 -21.92 -2.00 -5.55
N ARG A 437 -20.88 -2.46 -4.85
CA ARG A 437 -20.36 -1.78 -3.66
C ARG A 437 -19.94 -0.34 -3.98
N PHE A 438 -19.24 -0.11 -5.08
CA PHE A 438 -18.90 1.24 -5.50
C PHE A 438 -20.12 2.04 -5.95
N MET A 439 -21.15 1.45 -6.57
CA MET A 439 -22.40 2.16 -6.83
C MET A 439 -23.01 2.71 -5.53
N ILE A 440 -23.06 1.90 -4.48
CA ILE A 440 -23.57 2.31 -3.16
C ILE A 440 -22.69 3.39 -2.53
N ILE A 441 -21.36 3.22 -2.53
CA ILE A 441 -20.44 4.16 -1.88
C ILE A 441 -20.38 5.51 -2.63
N SER A 442 -20.34 5.48 -3.96
CA SER A 442 -20.22 6.66 -4.82
C SER A 442 -21.47 7.52 -4.78
N TYR A 443 -22.66 6.91 -4.81
CA TYR A 443 -23.93 7.63 -4.96
C TYR A 443 -24.80 7.63 -3.69
N ARG A 444 -24.41 6.87 -2.66
CA ARG A 444 -25.03 6.85 -1.32
C ARG A 444 -26.54 6.66 -1.38
N THR A 445 -27.30 7.51 -0.68
CA THR A 445 -28.77 7.44 -0.58
C THR A 445 -29.48 7.58 -1.92
N ALA A 446 -28.83 8.15 -2.94
CA ALA A 446 -29.41 8.22 -4.29
C ALA A 446 -29.62 6.82 -4.91
N MET A 447 -28.95 5.77 -4.41
CA MET A 447 -29.16 4.38 -4.84
C MET A 447 -30.43 3.73 -4.28
N ALA A 448 -31.21 4.43 -3.43
CA ALA A 448 -32.44 3.90 -2.84
C ALA A 448 -33.38 3.17 -3.83
N PRO A 449 -33.62 3.67 -5.06
CA PRO A 449 -34.52 3.01 -6.01
C PRO A 449 -34.04 1.63 -6.49
N LEU A 450 -32.73 1.36 -6.48
CA LEU A 450 -32.13 0.09 -6.89
C LEU A 450 -31.96 -0.90 -5.74
N LEU A 451 -32.03 -0.43 -4.48
CA LEU A 451 -31.80 -1.27 -3.31
C LEU A 451 -32.67 -2.53 -3.26
N PRO A 452 -33.98 -2.52 -3.54
CA PRO A 452 -34.80 -3.73 -3.42
C PRO A 452 -34.36 -4.85 -4.37
N GLN A 453 -34.00 -4.49 -5.61
CA GLN A 453 -33.54 -5.47 -6.61
C GLN A 453 -32.14 -5.97 -6.27
N MET A 454 -31.25 -5.06 -5.84
CA MET A 454 -29.89 -5.41 -5.41
C MET A 454 -29.90 -6.32 -4.20
N ALA A 455 -30.68 -6.01 -3.15
CA ALA A 455 -30.80 -6.81 -1.94
C ALA A 455 -31.28 -8.24 -2.24
N ASN A 456 -32.27 -8.39 -3.12
CA ASN A 456 -32.74 -9.71 -3.55
C ASN A 456 -31.62 -10.52 -4.24
N LYS A 457 -30.85 -9.88 -5.13
CA LYS A 457 -29.73 -10.53 -5.82
C LYS A 457 -28.58 -10.88 -4.90
N LEU A 458 -28.25 -10.00 -3.94
CA LEU A 458 -27.26 -10.28 -2.91
C LEU A 458 -27.68 -11.49 -2.06
N ALA A 459 -28.95 -11.53 -1.64
CA ALA A 459 -29.46 -12.64 -0.83
C ALA A 459 -29.44 -13.98 -1.57
N SER A 460 -29.93 -14.01 -2.82
CA SER A 460 -29.92 -15.24 -3.62
C SER A 460 -28.50 -15.66 -3.99
N GLY A 461 -27.63 -14.71 -4.33
CA GLY A 461 -26.25 -14.95 -4.70
C GLY A 461 -25.42 -15.50 -3.54
N PHE A 462 -25.57 -14.92 -2.34
CA PHE A 462 -24.91 -15.42 -1.13
C PHE A 462 -25.38 -16.83 -0.78
N ALA A 463 -26.69 -17.07 -0.78
CA ALA A 463 -27.25 -18.39 -0.48
C ALA A 463 -26.77 -19.48 -1.45
N ALA A 464 -26.62 -19.15 -2.74
CA ALA A 464 -26.21 -20.11 -3.77
C ALA A 464 -24.69 -20.35 -3.80
N SER A 465 -23.88 -19.30 -3.68
CA SER A 465 -22.43 -19.35 -3.92
C SER A 465 -21.59 -19.49 -2.65
N LYS A 466 -22.15 -19.08 -1.50
CA LYS A 466 -21.45 -18.97 -0.21
C LYS A 466 -20.19 -18.10 -0.27
N GLN A 467 -20.16 -17.05 -1.10
CA GLN A 467 -19.01 -16.17 -1.23
C GLN A 467 -19.12 -14.92 -0.35
N GLY A 468 -18.03 -14.51 0.29
CA GLY A 468 -18.01 -13.34 1.19
C GLY A 468 -18.22 -12.00 0.48
N CYS A 469 -17.97 -11.92 -0.84
CA CYS A 469 -18.14 -10.70 -1.64
C CYS A 469 -19.56 -10.10 -1.57
N PHE A 470 -20.59 -10.92 -1.36
CA PHE A 470 -21.97 -10.47 -1.17
C PHE A 470 -22.14 -9.71 0.15
N LEU A 471 -21.48 -10.17 1.22
CA LEU A 471 -21.50 -9.53 2.53
C LEU A 471 -20.81 -8.16 2.51
N TRP A 472 -19.79 -7.97 1.65
CA TRP A 472 -19.16 -6.66 1.44
C TRP A 472 -20.12 -5.59 0.92
N VAL A 473 -21.01 -5.98 0.00
CA VAL A 473 -22.03 -5.06 -0.53
C VAL A 473 -23.08 -4.80 0.53
N THR A 474 -23.52 -5.82 1.26
CA THR A 474 -24.43 -5.68 2.40
C THR A 474 -23.88 -4.70 3.44
N ALA A 475 -22.58 -4.79 3.76
CA ALA A 475 -21.93 -3.87 4.70
C ALA A 475 -21.95 -2.42 4.20
N ALA A 476 -21.69 -2.20 2.90
CA ALA A 476 -21.79 -0.87 2.31
C ALA A 476 -23.23 -0.32 2.34
N ILE A 477 -24.24 -1.14 2.07
CA ILE A 477 -25.65 -0.76 2.17
C ILE A 477 -25.99 -0.38 3.62
N LEU A 478 -25.58 -1.19 4.59
CA LEU A 478 -25.82 -0.94 6.01
C LEU A 478 -25.24 0.41 6.44
N ARG A 479 -24.00 0.69 6.02
CA ARG A 479 -23.31 1.95 6.35
C ARG A 479 -23.93 3.18 5.69
N GLU A 480 -24.21 3.14 4.39
CA GLU A 480 -24.65 4.35 3.67
C GLU A 480 -26.11 4.71 3.95
N PHE A 481 -26.89 3.78 4.50
CA PHE A 481 -28.30 3.96 4.84
C PHE A 481 -28.57 3.79 6.35
N SER A 482 -27.60 4.09 7.22
CA SER A 482 -27.75 4.05 8.68
C SER A 482 -28.69 5.14 9.22
N GLU A 483 -29.23 4.94 10.42
CA GLU A 483 -30.18 5.85 11.10
C GLU A 483 -29.66 7.31 11.25
N ASP A 484 -28.35 7.49 11.41
CA ASP A 484 -27.73 8.81 11.56
C ASP A 484 -27.57 9.60 10.24
N ARG A 485 -27.95 9.02 9.09
CA ARG A 485 -27.82 9.68 7.78
C ARG A 485 -29.06 10.52 7.47
N GLU A 486 -28.83 11.76 7.06
CA GLU A 486 -29.91 12.62 6.59
C GLU A 486 -30.63 12.01 5.36
N HIS A 487 -31.96 12.13 5.32
CA HIS A 487 -32.81 11.72 4.19
C HIS A 487 -33.02 10.20 4.01
N VAL A 488 -32.81 9.38 5.04
CA VAL A 488 -33.26 7.98 5.08
C VAL A 488 -34.51 7.90 5.95
N ASP A 489 -35.60 7.34 5.43
CA ASP A 489 -36.83 7.13 6.20
C ASP A 489 -36.76 5.86 7.04
N GLU A 490 -37.52 5.84 8.14
CA GLU A 490 -37.53 4.72 9.10
C GLU A 490 -37.90 3.39 8.42
N GLN A 491 -38.79 3.43 7.42
CA GLN A 491 -39.17 2.24 6.66
C GLN A 491 -38.00 1.62 5.88
N THR A 492 -37.16 2.45 5.25
CA THR A 492 -35.97 1.96 4.53
C THR A 492 -34.96 1.38 5.50
N THR A 493 -34.74 2.05 6.63
CA THR A 493 -33.88 1.57 7.71
C THR A 493 -34.33 0.19 8.24
N GLU A 494 -35.63 0.00 8.48
CA GLU A 494 -36.17 -1.30 8.90
C GLU A 494 -35.97 -2.38 7.83
N ALA A 495 -36.21 -2.06 6.56
CA ALA A 495 -36.04 -3.00 5.46
C ALA A 495 -34.57 -3.44 5.29
N ILE A 496 -33.62 -2.52 5.44
CA ILE A 496 -32.18 -2.81 5.37
C ILE A 496 -31.74 -3.67 6.55
N TYR A 497 -32.21 -3.36 7.75
CA TYR A 497 -31.89 -4.16 8.92
C TYR A 497 -32.47 -5.59 8.80
N ALA A 498 -33.71 -5.74 8.32
CA ALA A 498 -34.30 -7.05 8.04
C ALA A 498 -33.50 -7.82 6.96
N PHE A 499 -32.99 -7.14 5.95
CA PHE A 499 -32.10 -7.74 4.95
C PHE A 499 -30.79 -8.22 5.57
N PHE A 500 -30.17 -7.43 6.45
CA PHE A 500 -28.99 -7.85 7.22
C PHE A 500 -29.29 -9.08 8.09
N GLU A 501 -30.41 -9.10 8.84
CA GLU A 501 -30.78 -10.25 9.68
C GLU A 501 -30.96 -11.54 8.87
N ALA A 502 -31.52 -11.44 7.66
CA ALA A 502 -31.62 -12.57 6.75
C ALA A 502 -30.25 -13.09 6.31
N GLN A 503 -29.29 -12.20 5.99
CA GLN A 503 -27.92 -12.59 5.65
C GLN A 503 -27.21 -13.23 6.84
N ALA A 504 -27.33 -12.63 8.03
CA ALA A 504 -26.72 -13.14 9.25
C ALA A 504 -27.27 -14.52 9.64
N THR A 505 -28.58 -14.72 9.51
CA THR A 505 -29.21 -16.01 9.76
C THR A 505 -28.68 -17.10 8.82
N ASN A 506 -28.56 -16.79 7.52
CA ASN A 506 -28.01 -17.72 6.54
C ASN A 506 -26.54 -18.07 6.87
N MET A 507 -25.73 -17.07 7.21
CA MET A 507 -24.34 -17.30 7.60
C MET A 507 -24.21 -18.17 8.87
N LEU A 508 -25.04 -17.94 9.89
CA LEU A 508 -25.06 -18.78 11.09
C LEU A 508 -25.44 -20.23 10.78
N GLN A 509 -26.38 -20.45 9.86
CA GLN A 509 -26.70 -21.80 9.38
C GLN A 509 -25.49 -22.43 8.70
N MET A 510 -24.81 -21.69 7.81
CA MET A 510 -23.58 -22.18 7.17
C MET A 510 -22.47 -22.53 8.17
N MET A 511 -22.24 -21.69 9.18
CA MET A 511 -21.25 -21.95 10.24
C MET A 511 -21.64 -23.10 11.17
N SER A 512 -22.92 -23.46 11.23
CA SER A 512 -23.40 -24.64 11.97
C SER A 512 -23.23 -25.92 11.18
N ASP A 513 -23.40 -25.85 9.86
CA ASP A 513 -23.33 -27.00 8.94
C ASP A 513 -21.89 -27.36 8.55
N LEU A 514 -20.97 -26.40 8.56
CA LEU A 514 -19.60 -26.55 8.09
C LEU A 514 -18.60 -26.15 9.18
N PRO A 515 -17.44 -26.84 9.27
CA PRO A 515 -16.40 -26.43 10.22
C PRO A 515 -15.83 -25.06 9.81
N PRO A 516 -15.42 -24.21 10.77
CA PRO A 516 -14.90 -22.87 10.47
C PRO A 516 -13.73 -22.87 9.46
N THR A 517 -12.92 -23.93 9.46
CA THR A 517 -11.76 -24.09 8.57
C THR A 517 -12.11 -24.14 7.09
N ASP A 518 -13.36 -24.46 6.75
CA ASP A 518 -13.81 -24.59 5.36
C ASP A 518 -14.31 -23.26 4.78
N LEU A 519 -14.54 -22.24 5.62
CA LEU A 519 -15.09 -20.94 5.23
C LEU A 519 -14.30 -19.74 5.82
N PRO A 520 -12.96 -19.73 5.85
CA PRO A 520 -12.20 -18.68 6.53
C PRO A 520 -12.50 -17.27 5.97
N ASP A 521 -12.52 -17.12 4.65
CA ASP A 521 -12.72 -15.83 3.98
C ASP A 521 -14.15 -15.30 4.22
N VAL A 522 -15.15 -16.18 4.18
CA VAL A 522 -16.55 -15.81 4.44
C VAL A 522 -16.75 -15.42 5.90
N ILE A 523 -16.05 -16.08 6.82
CA ILE A 523 -16.05 -15.74 8.25
C ILE A 523 -15.43 -14.35 8.47
N GLU A 524 -14.29 -14.06 7.84
CA GLU A 524 -13.68 -12.72 7.87
C GLU A 524 -14.68 -11.65 7.44
N ASP A 525 -15.33 -11.86 6.30
CA ASP A 525 -16.26 -10.91 5.70
C ASP A 525 -17.54 -10.73 6.54
N PHE A 526 -18.01 -11.81 7.17
CA PHE A 526 -19.12 -11.77 8.10
C PHE A 526 -18.79 -10.95 9.35
N TYR A 527 -17.64 -11.16 9.98
CA TYR A 527 -17.28 -10.38 11.18
C TYR A 527 -16.95 -8.92 10.86
N ARG A 528 -16.48 -8.61 9.64
CA ARG A 528 -16.40 -7.23 9.16
C ARG A 528 -17.78 -6.59 9.00
N LEU A 529 -18.73 -7.30 8.38
CA LEU A 529 -20.13 -6.85 8.29
C LEU A 529 -20.74 -6.63 9.69
N LEU A 530 -20.46 -7.51 10.64
CA LEU A 530 -20.95 -7.39 12.02
C LEU A 530 -20.34 -6.20 12.76
N THR A 531 -19.09 -5.86 12.48
CA THR A 531 -18.45 -4.65 13.02
C THR A 531 -19.18 -3.40 12.53
N ASP A 532 -19.51 -3.33 11.24
CA ASP A 532 -20.33 -2.24 10.69
C ASP A 532 -21.75 -2.25 11.29
N ALA A 533 -22.37 -3.43 11.45
CA ALA A 533 -23.69 -3.54 12.06
C ALA A 533 -23.71 -3.07 13.52
N LEU A 534 -22.66 -3.38 14.27
CA LEU A 534 -22.51 -2.94 15.64
C LEU A 534 -22.26 -1.43 15.71
N LEU A 535 -21.50 -0.85 14.77
CA LEU A 535 -21.24 0.58 14.71
C LEU A 535 -22.48 1.41 14.33
N TYR A 536 -23.23 0.98 13.31
CA TYR A 536 -24.33 1.76 12.72
C TYR A 536 -25.72 1.36 13.24
N TYR A 537 -25.90 0.14 13.75
CA TYR A 537 -27.16 -0.38 14.28
C TYR A 537 -27.01 -1.09 15.64
N PRO A 538 -26.26 -0.51 16.61
CA PRO A 538 -25.94 -1.19 17.87
C PRO A 538 -27.18 -1.63 18.64
N TYR A 539 -28.19 -0.77 18.72
CA TYR A 539 -29.38 -1.01 19.51
C TYR A 539 -30.28 -2.11 18.94
N LYS A 540 -30.35 -2.21 17.61
CA LYS A 540 -31.07 -3.28 16.95
C LYS A 540 -30.33 -4.60 17.05
N LEU A 541 -29.01 -4.60 16.80
CA LEU A 541 -28.19 -5.81 16.85
C LEU A 541 -28.14 -6.41 18.26
N ILE A 542 -27.86 -5.61 19.29
CA ILE A 542 -27.71 -6.09 20.67
C ILE A 542 -29.03 -6.64 21.24
N ARG A 543 -30.17 -6.09 20.81
CA ARG A 543 -31.50 -6.57 21.22
C ARG A 543 -32.03 -7.71 20.34
N SER A 544 -31.35 -8.04 19.24
CA SER A 544 -31.77 -9.10 18.32
C SER A 544 -31.58 -10.48 18.95
N ALA A 545 -32.47 -11.42 18.60
CA ALA A 545 -32.33 -12.83 18.97
C ALA A 545 -31.07 -13.48 18.37
N LEU A 546 -30.50 -12.89 17.31
CA LEU A 546 -29.27 -13.36 16.67
C LEU A 546 -28.01 -13.00 17.46
N PHE A 547 -28.08 -12.06 18.41
CA PHE A 547 -26.89 -11.53 19.09
C PHE A 547 -26.09 -12.62 19.83
N THR A 548 -26.79 -13.47 20.59
CA THR A 548 -26.14 -14.57 21.34
C THR A 548 -25.53 -15.63 20.41
N PRO A 549 -26.27 -16.17 19.41
CA PRO A 549 -25.71 -17.08 18.42
C PRO A 549 -24.48 -16.52 17.68
N ILE A 550 -24.50 -15.25 17.26
CA ILE A 550 -23.37 -14.60 16.59
C ILE A 550 -22.14 -14.58 17.50
N PHE A 551 -22.32 -14.17 18.76
CA PHE A 551 -21.24 -14.13 19.72
C PHE A 551 -20.61 -15.50 19.97
N GLN A 552 -21.44 -16.54 20.10
CA GLN A 552 -20.99 -17.92 20.28
C GLN A 552 -20.26 -18.45 19.04
N ALA A 553 -20.77 -18.16 17.84
CA ALA A 553 -20.09 -18.48 16.59
C ALA A 553 -18.71 -17.77 16.51
N GLY A 554 -18.60 -16.56 17.07
CA GLY A 554 -17.35 -15.80 17.13
C GLY A 554 -16.31 -16.46 18.03
N ILE A 555 -16.74 -16.95 19.19
CA ILE A 555 -15.88 -17.74 20.08
C ILE A 555 -15.37 -18.99 19.36
N SER A 556 -16.23 -19.69 18.62
CA SER A 556 -15.84 -20.87 17.84
C SER A 556 -14.87 -20.54 16.70
N ALA A 557 -15.03 -19.38 16.05
CA ALA A 557 -14.14 -18.92 14.98
C ALA A 557 -12.72 -18.59 15.47
N LEU A 558 -12.51 -18.35 16.79
CA LEU A 558 -11.17 -18.19 17.37
C LEU A 558 -10.31 -19.48 17.32
N ALA A 559 -10.89 -20.61 16.93
CA ALA A 559 -10.12 -21.84 16.66
C ALA A 559 -9.35 -21.81 15.33
N LEU A 560 -9.62 -20.83 14.46
CA LEU A 560 -8.90 -20.65 13.19
C LEU A 560 -7.42 -20.33 13.40
N GLU A 561 -6.60 -20.62 12.39
CA GLU A 561 -5.16 -20.31 12.39
C GLU A 561 -4.81 -19.18 11.42
N GLN A 562 -5.74 -18.82 10.52
CA GLN A 562 -5.59 -17.76 9.54
C GLN A 562 -5.66 -16.39 10.22
N ARG A 563 -4.73 -15.49 9.83
CA ARG A 563 -4.59 -14.16 10.42
C ARG A 563 -5.84 -13.29 10.25
N ASP A 564 -6.32 -13.13 9.03
CA ASP A 564 -7.33 -12.11 8.71
C ASP A 564 -8.74 -12.42 9.29
N PRO A 565 -9.25 -13.67 9.22
CA PRO A 565 -10.48 -14.05 9.89
C PRO A 565 -10.40 -13.88 11.41
N LEU A 566 -9.28 -14.28 12.03
CA LEU A 566 -9.07 -14.10 13.47
C LEU A 566 -9.10 -12.63 13.88
N ILE A 567 -8.40 -11.76 13.15
CA ILE A 567 -8.38 -10.32 13.43
C ILE A 567 -9.81 -9.75 13.31
N ALA A 568 -10.55 -10.09 12.26
CA ALA A 568 -11.92 -9.64 12.07
C ALA A 568 -12.83 -10.07 13.24
N THR A 569 -12.77 -11.34 13.64
CA THR A 569 -13.53 -11.87 14.78
C THR A 569 -13.12 -11.22 16.10
N LEU A 570 -11.82 -11.04 16.36
CA LEU A 570 -11.32 -10.41 17.59
C LEU A 570 -11.71 -8.93 17.68
N HIS A 571 -11.71 -8.20 16.56
CA HIS A 571 -12.21 -6.82 16.50
C HIS A 571 -13.69 -6.76 16.87
N TYR A 572 -14.54 -7.60 16.25
CA TYR A 572 -15.95 -7.69 16.60
C TYR A 572 -16.16 -7.99 18.09
N LEU A 573 -15.46 -9.00 18.63
CA LEU A 573 -15.58 -9.38 20.04
C LEU A 573 -15.14 -8.24 20.98
N ARG A 574 -14.06 -7.55 20.64
CA ARG A 574 -13.57 -6.39 21.40
C ARG A 574 -14.59 -5.25 21.39
N ASP A 575 -15.20 -4.98 20.24
CA ASP A 575 -16.18 -3.92 20.11
C ASP A 575 -17.46 -4.27 20.89
N VAL A 576 -17.92 -5.53 20.84
CA VAL A 576 -19.01 -6.04 21.70
C VAL A 576 -18.67 -5.82 23.17
N ILE A 577 -17.47 -6.17 23.63
CA ILE A 577 -17.03 -5.92 25.02
C ILE A 577 -17.09 -4.42 25.36
N GLY A 578 -16.69 -3.56 24.42
CA GLY A 578 -16.78 -2.10 24.55
C GLY A 578 -18.20 -1.59 24.83
N TYR A 579 -19.21 -2.17 24.17
CA TYR A 579 -20.63 -1.87 24.45
C TYR A 579 -21.12 -2.36 25.82
N GLY A 580 -20.33 -3.14 26.57
CA GLY A 580 -20.64 -3.43 27.97
C GLY A 580 -20.26 -2.29 28.91
N GLY A 581 -19.33 -1.42 28.51
CA GLY A 581 -18.73 -0.38 29.32
C GLY A 581 -19.33 1.01 29.11
N ASP A 582 -18.67 2.01 29.69
CA ASP A 582 -19.09 3.42 29.61
C ASP A 582 -18.71 4.10 28.29
N ASN A 583 -17.69 3.58 27.59
CA ASN A 583 -17.15 4.11 26.35
C ASN A 583 -17.36 3.11 25.21
N PRO A 584 -18.57 3.03 24.63
CA PRO A 584 -18.80 2.18 23.48
C PRO A 584 -17.99 2.67 22.27
N PRO A 585 -17.64 1.81 21.32
CA PRO A 585 -17.02 2.20 20.06
C PRO A 585 -18.07 2.82 19.12
N SER A 586 -18.63 3.97 19.49
CA SER A 586 -19.59 4.74 18.71
C SER A 586 -18.98 6.03 18.16
N SER A 587 -19.51 6.50 17.03
CA SER A 587 -19.19 7.82 16.45
C SER A 587 -19.81 8.99 17.24
N SER A 588 -20.80 8.72 18.07
CA SER A 588 -21.44 9.68 18.97
C SER A 588 -20.86 9.58 20.38
N ASN A 589 -20.55 10.74 21.00
CA ASN A 589 -20.08 10.83 22.40
C ASN A 589 -21.22 10.65 23.42
N SER A 590 -22.31 9.97 23.05
CA SER A 590 -23.43 9.74 23.95
C SER A 590 -23.13 8.58 24.89
N PRO A 591 -23.51 8.67 26.17
CA PRO A 591 -23.35 7.56 27.10
C PRO A 591 -24.21 6.38 26.62
N ASN A 592 -23.62 5.19 26.62
CA ASN A 592 -24.31 3.97 26.23
C ASN A 592 -25.54 3.72 27.15
N PRO A 593 -26.75 3.46 26.62
CA PRO A 593 -27.93 3.20 27.43
C PRO A 593 -27.73 2.04 28.42
N ALA A 594 -28.28 2.18 29.63
CA ALA A 594 -28.10 1.19 30.69
C ALA A 594 -28.59 -0.22 30.30
N GLU A 595 -29.71 -0.30 29.56
CA GLU A 595 -30.26 -1.55 29.05
C GLU A 595 -29.29 -2.29 28.11
N ILE A 596 -28.55 -1.54 27.29
CA ILE A 596 -27.58 -2.08 26.33
C ILE A 596 -26.35 -2.61 27.06
N LYS A 597 -25.84 -1.84 28.04
CA LYS A 597 -24.75 -2.29 28.90
C LYS A 597 -25.12 -3.58 29.62
N GLN A 598 -26.33 -3.65 30.19
CA GLN A 598 -26.82 -4.84 30.90
C GLN A 598 -26.91 -6.05 29.97
N ALA A 599 -27.52 -5.91 28.79
CA ALA A 599 -27.64 -7.00 27.83
C ALA A 599 -26.28 -7.58 27.42
N VAL A 600 -25.29 -6.71 27.15
CA VAL A 600 -23.92 -7.14 26.82
C VAL A 600 -23.23 -7.80 28.02
N GLN A 601 -23.37 -7.22 29.22
CA GLN A 601 -22.79 -7.82 30.43
C GLN A 601 -23.36 -9.20 30.72
N GLU A 602 -24.67 -9.40 30.57
CA GLU A 602 -25.33 -10.71 30.75
C GLU A 602 -24.84 -11.74 29.72
N LEU A 603 -24.68 -11.33 28.46
CA LEU A 603 -24.10 -12.16 27.41
C LEU A 603 -22.68 -12.61 27.77
N ILE A 604 -21.84 -11.66 28.20
CA ILE A 604 -20.44 -11.93 28.58
C ILE A 604 -20.38 -12.79 29.84
N ILE A 605 -21.24 -12.59 30.84
CA ILE A 605 -21.30 -13.44 32.03
C ILE A 605 -21.62 -14.89 31.64
N SER A 606 -22.52 -15.09 30.68
CA SER A 606 -22.98 -16.41 30.25
C SER A 606 -21.95 -17.17 29.38
N ASN A 607 -21.09 -16.44 28.65
CA ASN A 607 -20.17 -17.03 27.66
C ASN A 607 -18.68 -16.73 27.95
N GLY A 608 -18.38 -15.96 28.99
CA GLY A 608 -17.05 -15.40 29.27
C GLY A 608 -16.00 -16.46 29.58
N GLU A 609 -16.39 -17.57 30.22
CA GLU A 609 -15.49 -18.70 30.47
C GLU A 609 -14.98 -19.31 29.15
N TYR A 610 -15.88 -19.50 28.17
CA TYR A 610 -15.51 -20.02 26.85
C TYR A 610 -14.67 -19.03 26.06
N LEU A 611 -15.01 -17.74 26.11
CA LEU A 611 -14.26 -16.69 25.42
C LEU A 611 -12.82 -16.58 25.95
N VAL A 612 -12.64 -16.49 27.28
CA VAL A 612 -11.31 -16.44 27.90
C VAL A 612 -10.51 -17.69 27.56
N LYS A 613 -11.15 -18.86 27.64
CA LYS A 613 -10.52 -20.14 27.28
C LYS A 613 -9.99 -20.11 25.85
N GLN A 614 -10.81 -19.72 24.87
CA GLN A 614 -10.41 -19.71 23.45
C GLN A 614 -9.32 -18.67 23.17
N ILE A 615 -9.43 -17.45 23.69
CA ILE A 615 -8.40 -16.42 23.49
C ILE A 615 -7.06 -16.88 24.08
N MET A 616 -7.06 -17.40 25.30
CA MET A 616 -5.81 -17.85 25.95
C MET A 616 -5.22 -19.05 25.22
N ALA A 617 -6.03 -20.05 24.83
CA ALA A 617 -5.57 -21.18 24.05
C ALA A 617 -4.95 -20.72 22.72
N GLY A 618 -5.63 -19.80 22.03
CA GLY A 618 -5.12 -19.14 20.83
C GLY A 618 -3.76 -18.49 21.03
N MET A 619 -3.65 -17.59 22.00
CA MET A 619 -2.39 -16.90 22.32
C MET A 619 -1.26 -17.83 22.79
N MET A 620 -1.57 -18.99 23.38
CA MET A 620 -0.55 -19.94 23.82
C MET A 620 -0.08 -20.87 22.70
N ILE A 621 -0.97 -21.21 21.75
CA ILE A 621 -0.78 -22.34 20.84
C ILE A 621 -0.90 -21.92 19.36
N THR A 622 -2.05 -21.41 18.94
CA THR A 622 -2.42 -21.33 17.50
C THR A 622 -2.29 -19.94 16.88
N PHE A 623 -2.47 -18.85 17.63
CA PHE A 623 -2.53 -17.50 17.06
C PHE A 623 -1.21 -17.07 16.39
N PRO A 624 -1.28 -16.44 15.19
CA PRO A 624 -0.15 -15.70 14.61
C PRO A 624 0.31 -14.57 15.55
N SER A 625 1.57 -14.16 15.46
CA SER A 625 2.15 -13.08 16.29
C SER A 625 1.33 -11.79 16.23
N ASP A 626 0.77 -11.50 15.06
CA ASP A 626 0.07 -10.24 14.79
C ASP A 626 -1.27 -10.17 15.51
N CYS A 627 -1.90 -11.32 15.81
CA CYS A 627 -3.18 -11.41 16.52
C CYS A 627 -3.04 -11.26 18.05
N PHE A 628 -1.81 -11.24 18.59
CA PHE A 628 -1.59 -11.17 20.04
C PHE A 628 -2.04 -9.83 20.62
N THR A 629 -1.84 -8.76 19.87
CA THR A 629 -2.27 -7.42 20.28
C THR A 629 -3.78 -7.39 20.46
N ASP A 630 -4.55 -7.98 19.54
CA ASP A 630 -6.01 -8.00 19.58
C ASP A 630 -6.56 -8.98 20.62
N GLY A 631 -6.02 -10.20 20.70
CA GLY A 631 -6.40 -11.17 21.74
C GLY A 631 -6.17 -10.63 23.15
N SER A 632 -5.00 -10.02 23.38
CA SER A 632 -4.71 -9.36 24.66
C SER A 632 -5.56 -8.10 24.90
N GLY A 633 -5.99 -7.42 23.83
CA GLY A 633 -6.92 -6.29 23.90
C GLY A 633 -8.32 -6.72 24.34
N ALA A 634 -8.84 -7.83 23.81
CA ALA A 634 -10.12 -8.40 24.24
C ALA A 634 -10.09 -8.84 25.71
N LEU A 635 -9.01 -9.51 26.16
CA LEU A 635 -8.84 -9.84 27.58
C LEU A 635 -8.80 -8.60 28.47
N LEU A 636 -8.09 -7.54 28.05
CA LEU A 636 -8.07 -6.28 28.79
C LEU A 636 -9.48 -5.69 28.93
N GLY A 637 -10.28 -5.69 27.85
CA GLY A 637 -11.66 -5.24 27.89
C GLY A 637 -12.50 -6.02 28.89
N LEU A 638 -12.34 -7.36 28.96
CA LEU A 638 -13.02 -8.20 29.94
C LEU A 638 -12.61 -7.84 31.38
N PHE A 639 -11.32 -7.59 31.64
CA PHE A 639 -10.87 -7.15 32.97
C PHE A 639 -11.38 -5.76 33.34
N GLN A 640 -11.53 -4.85 32.38
CA GLN A 640 -12.11 -3.54 32.62
C GLN A 640 -13.61 -3.64 32.95
N LEU A 641 -14.32 -4.59 32.33
CA LEU A 641 -15.76 -4.74 32.49
C LEU A 641 -16.17 -5.60 33.70
N LEU A 642 -15.57 -6.79 33.83
CA LEU A 642 -15.91 -7.81 34.82
C LEU A 642 -14.62 -8.37 35.47
N PRO A 643 -13.88 -7.58 36.28
CA PRO A 643 -12.54 -7.95 36.74
C PRO A 643 -12.50 -9.25 37.55
N GLN A 644 -13.47 -9.44 38.46
CA GLN A 644 -13.50 -10.61 39.34
C GLN A 644 -13.89 -11.89 38.59
N GLN A 645 -14.90 -11.81 37.74
CA GLN A 645 -15.36 -12.93 36.91
C GLN A 645 -14.27 -13.34 35.92
N THR A 646 -13.63 -12.36 35.26
CA THR A 646 -12.52 -12.60 34.32
C THR A 646 -11.34 -13.26 35.01
N ALA A 647 -10.96 -12.81 36.21
CA ALA A 647 -9.91 -13.47 36.99
C ALA A 647 -10.24 -14.94 37.29
N ASN A 648 -11.49 -15.25 37.64
CA ASN A 648 -11.92 -16.63 37.90
C ASN A 648 -11.89 -17.49 36.62
N TRP A 649 -12.29 -16.94 35.47
CA TRP A 649 -12.22 -17.65 34.19
C TRP A 649 -10.77 -17.92 33.75
N VAL A 650 -9.86 -16.98 33.99
CA VAL A 650 -8.42 -17.17 33.75
C VAL A 650 -7.86 -18.27 34.66
N ASP A 651 -8.19 -18.27 35.96
CA ASP A 651 -7.74 -19.32 36.90
C ASP A 651 -8.17 -20.71 36.43
N LYS A 652 -9.46 -20.87 36.08
CA LYS A 652 -9.97 -22.14 35.52
C LYS A 652 -9.23 -22.53 34.25
N THR A 653 -9.01 -21.60 33.33
CA THR A 653 -8.36 -21.86 32.04
C THR A 653 -6.92 -22.33 32.23
N VAL A 654 -6.14 -21.67 33.09
CA VAL A 654 -4.74 -22.03 33.35
C VAL A 654 -4.65 -23.40 34.03
N ARG A 655 -5.61 -23.74 34.91
CA ARG A 655 -5.69 -25.06 35.56
C ARG A 655 -6.13 -26.19 34.63
N MET A 656 -6.71 -25.89 33.46
CA MET A 656 -7.03 -26.88 32.42
C MET A 656 -5.81 -27.24 31.55
N LEU A 657 -4.66 -26.57 31.71
CA LEU A 657 -3.46 -26.88 30.94
C LEU A 657 -2.94 -28.29 31.26
N PRO A 658 -2.30 -28.99 30.29
CA PRO A 658 -1.86 -30.37 30.48
C PRO A 658 -0.96 -30.53 31.71
N PRO A 659 -1.13 -31.60 32.52
CA PRO A 659 -0.34 -31.82 33.73
C PRO A 659 1.16 -31.79 33.44
N GLY A 660 1.92 -30.96 34.16
CA GLY A 660 3.37 -30.83 34.01
C GLY A 660 3.85 -29.72 33.07
N THR A 661 2.95 -29.03 32.35
CA THR A 661 3.30 -27.87 31.50
C THR A 661 3.49 -26.57 32.30
N VAL A 662 2.71 -26.38 33.37
CA VAL A 662 2.82 -25.25 34.29
C VAL A 662 2.76 -25.79 35.72
N ARG A 663 3.66 -25.34 36.59
CA ARG A 663 3.64 -25.77 38.00
C ARG A 663 2.59 -24.99 38.78
N GLU A 664 1.98 -25.63 39.78
CA GLU A 664 0.98 -24.99 40.65
C GLU A 664 1.48 -23.65 41.26
N ALA A 665 2.76 -23.58 41.65
CA ALA A 665 3.37 -22.35 42.16
C ALA A 665 3.47 -21.22 41.11
N GLU A 666 3.61 -21.54 39.83
CA GLU A 666 3.60 -20.56 38.74
C GLU A 666 2.17 -20.02 38.51
N ILE A 667 1.16 -20.88 38.62
CA ILE A 667 -0.27 -20.51 38.55
C ILE A 667 -0.63 -19.58 39.72
N GLU A 668 -0.30 -19.97 40.95
CA GLU A 668 -0.57 -19.13 42.14
C GLU A 668 0.16 -17.78 42.08
N LYS A 669 1.38 -17.74 41.53
CA LYS A 669 2.12 -16.48 41.31
C LYS A 669 1.41 -15.59 40.28
N LEU A 670 0.94 -16.15 39.18
CA LEU A 670 0.17 -15.41 38.17
C LEU A 670 -1.11 -14.86 38.78
N MET A 671 -1.90 -15.70 39.46
CA MET A 671 -3.18 -15.30 40.06
C MET A 671 -3.01 -14.27 41.17
N THR A 672 -1.96 -14.38 42.00
CA THR A 672 -1.62 -13.36 43.00
C THR A 672 -1.25 -12.05 42.32
N GLY A 673 -0.41 -12.10 41.28
CA GLY A 673 -0.06 -10.92 40.48
C GLY A 673 -1.28 -10.24 39.86
N ILE A 674 -2.24 -11.01 39.33
CA ILE A 674 -3.50 -10.46 38.81
C ILE A 674 -4.28 -9.76 39.92
N ARG A 675 -4.51 -10.41 41.07
CA ARG A 675 -5.24 -9.82 42.21
C ARG A 675 -4.58 -8.52 42.70
N ASP A 676 -3.26 -8.51 42.84
CA ASP A 676 -2.49 -7.34 43.27
C ASP A 676 -2.64 -6.17 42.28
N ARG A 677 -2.62 -6.45 40.97
CA ARG A 677 -2.83 -5.42 39.96
C ARG A 677 -4.26 -4.93 39.93
N LEU A 678 -5.26 -5.80 40.08
CA LEU A 678 -6.67 -5.41 40.14
C LEU A 678 -6.96 -4.47 41.32
N ALA A 679 -6.25 -4.64 42.45
CA ALA A 679 -6.36 -3.73 43.59
C ALA A 679 -5.89 -2.28 43.31
N LEU A 680 -5.12 -2.05 42.23
CA LEU A 680 -4.62 -0.73 41.83
C LEU A 680 -5.61 0.07 40.96
N GLY A 681 -6.82 -0.45 40.68
CA GLY A 681 -7.83 0.21 39.85
C GLY A 681 -7.50 0.18 38.35
N GLU A 682 -7.95 1.19 37.59
CA GLU A 682 -7.84 1.21 36.11
C GLU A 682 -6.41 1.08 35.57
N ASP A 683 -5.44 1.76 36.19
CA ASP A 683 -4.01 1.63 35.85
C ASP A 683 -3.48 0.22 36.10
N GLY A 684 -4.12 -0.51 37.00
CA GLY A 684 -3.89 -1.91 37.28
C GLY A 684 -4.30 -2.83 36.14
N HIS A 685 -5.45 -2.56 35.49
CA HIS A 685 -5.98 -3.39 34.41
C HIS A 685 -5.00 -3.50 33.23
N ARG A 686 -4.35 -2.38 32.85
CA ARG A 686 -3.32 -2.38 31.79
C ARG A 686 -2.12 -3.25 32.15
N LYS A 687 -1.73 -3.30 33.43
CA LYS A 687 -0.62 -4.13 33.92
C LYS A 687 -0.98 -5.62 33.96
N VAL A 688 -2.26 -5.96 34.13
CA VAL A 688 -2.76 -7.35 33.99
C VAL A 688 -2.53 -7.86 32.56
N ARG A 689 -2.76 -7.01 31.55
CA ARG A 689 -2.48 -7.36 30.14
C ARG A 689 -1.02 -7.78 29.93
N THR A 690 -0.06 -7.03 30.47
CA THR A 690 1.37 -7.38 30.36
C THR A 690 1.68 -8.70 31.03
N LEU A 691 1.13 -8.95 32.23
CA LEU A 691 1.32 -10.23 32.93
C LEU A 691 0.81 -11.43 32.11
N LEU A 692 -0.36 -11.29 31.48
CA LEU A 692 -0.93 -12.35 30.65
C LEU A 692 -0.14 -12.55 29.35
N GLN A 693 0.30 -11.47 28.70
CA GLN A 693 1.18 -11.57 27.52
C GLN A 693 2.50 -12.25 27.85
N ASP A 694 3.12 -11.91 28.99
CA ASP A 694 4.35 -12.56 29.44
C ASP A 694 4.12 -14.04 29.68
N PHE A 695 3.03 -14.41 30.36
CA PHE A 695 2.67 -15.79 30.61
C PHE A 695 2.46 -16.59 29.31
N THR A 696 1.63 -16.09 28.39
CA THR A 696 1.35 -16.79 27.12
C THR A 696 2.60 -16.89 26.24
N ASN A 697 3.45 -15.85 26.22
CA ASN A 697 4.72 -15.87 25.49
C ASN A 697 5.73 -16.86 26.08
N ILE A 698 5.84 -16.94 27.41
CA ILE A 698 6.71 -17.90 28.08
C ILE A 698 6.24 -19.33 27.79
N TYR A 699 4.93 -19.58 27.88
CA TYR A 699 4.36 -20.89 27.56
C TYR A 699 4.66 -21.29 26.10
N ARG A 700 4.37 -20.40 25.15
CA ARG A 700 4.61 -20.64 23.72
C ARG A 700 6.09 -20.91 23.43
N ARG A 701 7.01 -20.15 24.02
CA ARG A 701 8.47 -20.35 23.86
C ARG A 701 8.95 -21.68 24.44
N ARG A 702 8.37 -22.14 25.54
CA ARG A 702 8.76 -23.42 26.18
C ARG A 702 8.24 -24.64 25.41
N TYR A 703 7.02 -24.58 24.88
CA TYR A 703 6.30 -25.78 24.44
C TYR A 703 5.89 -25.82 22.97
N VAL A 704 5.85 -24.68 22.27
CA VAL A 704 5.38 -24.59 20.88
C VAL A 704 6.52 -24.21 19.92
N ALA A 705 7.43 -23.33 20.35
CA ALA A 705 8.59 -22.91 19.55
C ALA A 705 9.87 -22.86 20.41
N PRO A 706 10.39 -24.03 20.86
CA PRO A 706 11.63 -24.09 21.62
C PRO A 706 12.82 -23.63 20.75
N ARG A 707 13.66 -22.74 21.30
CA ARG A 707 14.96 -22.39 20.70
C ARG A 707 15.94 -23.54 20.95
N ASP A 708 16.51 -24.07 19.87
CA ASP A 708 17.61 -25.02 19.77
C ASP A 708 17.47 -26.39 20.46
N GLY A 709 17.46 -27.44 19.65
CA GLY A 709 18.03 -28.75 20.00
C GLY A 709 17.19 -29.71 20.86
N LEU A 710 16.05 -29.30 21.40
CA LEU A 710 15.06 -30.22 21.94
C LEU A 710 14.10 -30.59 20.82
N GLY A 711 14.23 -31.81 20.29
CA GLY A 711 13.44 -32.32 19.18
C GLY A 711 11.94 -32.07 19.37
N ARG A 712 11.19 -32.04 18.24
CA ARG A 712 9.73 -32.02 18.25
C ARG A 712 9.22 -33.18 19.11
N LEU A 713 8.99 -32.92 20.40
CA LEU A 713 8.03 -33.72 21.14
C LEU A 713 6.72 -33.38 20.44
N GLU A 714 6.20 -34.31 19.66
CA GLU A 714 4.77 -34.43 19.39
C GLU A 714 4.09 -34.61 20.76
N ALA A 715 4.04 -33.53 21.55
CA ALA A 715 3.13 -33.41 22.64
C ALA A 715 1.76 -33.47 21.97
N GLU A 716 1.00 -34.51 22.29
CA GLU A 716 -0.40 -34.70 21.95
C GLU A 716 -1.02 -33.33 21.69
N ARG A 717 -1.18 -33.01 20.39
CA ARG A 717 -1.81 -31.76 20.00
C ARG A 717 -3.09 -31.69 20.80
N PHE A 718 -3.34 -30.54 21.41
CA PHE A 718 -4.55 -30.22 22.14
C PHE A 718 -5.73 -30.27 21.14
N HIS A 719 -6.12 -31.48 20.72
CA HIS A 719 -7.28 -31.75 19.90
C HIS A 719 -8.42 -31.96 20.87
N PHE A 720 -9.27 -30.97 21.01
CA PHE A 720 -10.50 -31.12 21.76
C PHE A 720 -11.63 -31.36 20.77
N ASN A 721 -12.25 -32.54 20.90
CA ASN A 721 -13.54 -32.82 20.28
C ASN A 721 -14.57 -31.81 20.82
N ALA A 722 -15.38 -31.29 19.90
CA ALA A 722 -16.44 -30.31 20.11
C ALA A 722 -17.44 -30.72 21.21
#